data_AF-A0A0D3HQ01-F1
#
_entry.id   AF-A0A0D3HQ01-F1
#
_cell.length_a   1.000
_cell.length_b   1.000
_cell.length_c   1.000
_cell.angle_alpha   90.00
_cell.angle_beta   90.00
_cell.angle_gamma   90.00
#
_symmetry.space_group_name_H-M   'P 1'
#
loop_
_entity.id
_entity.type
_entity.pdbx_description
1 polymer ?
#
loop_
_entity_poly.entity_id
_entity_poly.type
_entity_poly.pdbx_seq_one_letter_code
_entity_poly.pdbx_strand_id
1 'polypeptide(L)'
;MNTLGKEDSEELAFSVLRSPELENHSESLLGKCDGLPLALVSVSDYLKSSTEATGELCAKLCRDLGSHLTGNHGHDNFSELRKVLLGNYDSFSGSALSCLLYLGIFPNNHPLRKKVLIRRWLAEGYARSDDPWRSEEDTADDNFSNLIDQNIIQPVDTRNNSEVKTCKTHGIMHEFLLNRSLAKRFITTSPHDPRVGINTTNSRHLSVDAAKQTKCMASDEELSRVRSLTIFGDAGDAISYLHKCNLIRVLDLQECSDLNDNHLKRICVLSPWHLKYLNLGDNISELPRSIEGLHCLETLDLRETEIKFLPIEGIMLPHLAHLFGKFMLHKDDLNNVKKISKLLKLFSSNKSNLQTLAGFITDGRKGFLQLIGHMKKLRKVKIWCRHVEGSSNYIADLSKAIQEFTKAPIDMDRVRSLSIDSKEYCEKFLSSLDLEPCSEYSKYHLSSLKIHGKLLRLPPFFTSLSGLIDLCITPATLTQDHLSALINLNRLLYLKLIADKLENLEIKHEALLSLRRLCFVVKSVALAQPKIEQGALPNLVSLQLLCQGLVGLSGIEIRHLKNLKEVTIDSGVTAQTRQDWEQAAKNHPNRPRVLLLGKVDPVESEEPGRPCAIRGRGKSSIGQESSEDGSDSSLKRMRLAEPSSSSQLQVTGHQHPVVVAATEAASQPSMANL
;
A
#
# COMPACT_ATOMS: atom_id res chain seq x y z
N MET A 1 -12.77 5.80 -19.64
CA MET A 1 -12.87 5.55 -21.10
C MET A 1 -12.13 4.24 -21.39
N ASN A 2 -12.24 3.67 -22.60
CA ASN A 2 -11.30 2.62 -23.02
C ASN A 2 -10.03 3.30 -23.56
N THR A 3 -8.87 2.76 -23.19
CA THR A 3 -7.57 3.17 -23.73
C THR A 3 -7.12 2.17 -24.80
N LEU A 4 -6.30 2.64 -25.74
CA LEU A 4 -5.69 1.82 -26.80
C LEU A 4 -4.53 0.96 -26.26
N GLY A 5 -4.22 -0.14 -26.95
CA GLY A 5 -3.03 -0.95 -26.69
C GLY A 5 -1.74 -0.20 -27.03
N LYS A 6 -0.58 -0.80 -26.72
CA LYS A 6 0.73 -0.19 -27.06
C LYS A 6 0.90 -0.08 -28.58
N GLU A 7 0.66 -1.16 -29.30
CA GLU A 7 0.74 -1.23 -30.78
C GLU A 7 -0.24 -0.24 -31.44
N ASP A 8 -1.52 -0.27 -31.04
CA ASP A 8 -2.55 0.69 -31.49
C ASP A 8 -2.13 2.16 -31.25
N SER A 9 -1.47 2.44 -30.11
CA SER A 9 -1.04 3.78 -29.73
C SER A 9 0.17 4.25 -30.55
N GLU A 10 1.11 3.34 -30.84
CA GLU A 10 2.25 3.58 -31.72
C GLU A 10 1.81 3.80 -33.16
N GLU A 11 0.82 3.04 -33.65
CA GLU A 11 0.22 3.26 -34.98
C GLU A 11 -0.53 4.59 -35.06
N LEU A 12 -1.41 4.89 -34.09
CA LEU A 12 -2.17 6.15 -34.11
C LEU A 12 -1.27 7.39 -33.98
N ALA A 13 -0.19 7.32 -33.19
CA ALA A 13 0.75 8.43 -33.04
C ALA A 13 1.74 8.55 -34.21
N PHE A 14 2.26 7.44 -34.75
CA PHE A 14 3.44 7.43 -35.64
C PHE A 14 3.25 6.70 -36.98
N SER A 15 2.01 6.39 -37.38
CA SER A 15 1.66 5.76 -38.68
C SER A 15 2.38 6.32 -39.91
N VAL A 16 2.70 7.61 -39.92
CA VAL A 16 3.39 8.31 -41.04
C VAL A 16 4.84 8.68 -40.71
N LEU A 17 5.31 8.47 -39.47
CA LEU A 17 6.55 9.04 -38.93
C LEU A 17 7.51 7.97 -38.34
N ARG A 18 7.58 6.77 -38.93
CA ARG A 18 8.46 5.72 -38.40
C ARG A 18 9.94 5.95 -38.73
N SER A 19 10.72 6.33 -37.72
CA SER A 19 12.18 6.26 -37.74
C SER A 19 12.69 5.57 -36.46
N PRO A 20 13.80 4.80 -36.51
CA PRO A 20 14.33 4.13 -35.32
C PRO A 20 14.74 5.10 -34.20
N GLU A 21 15.06 6.35 -34.54
CA GLU A 21 15.34 7.40 -33.57
C GLU A 21 14.07 7.81 -32.82
N LEU A 22 12.97 8.05 -33.54
CA LEU A 22 11.70 8.45 -32.94
C LEU A 22 11.14 7.33 -32.05
N GLU A 23 11.25 6.07 -32.49
CA GLU A 23 10.84 4.88 -31.72
C GLU A 23 11.59 4.73 -30.38
N ASN A 24 12.90 5.07 -30.33
CA ASN A 24 13.66 5.04 -29.08
C ASN A 24 13.30 6.20 -28.12
N HIS A 25 12.71 7.29 -28.60
CA HIS A 25 12.38 8.48 -27.80
C HIS A 25 10.87 8.67 -27.55
N SER A 26 10.00 7.87 -28.17
CA SER A 26 8.55 7.99 -28.08
C SER A 26 7.91 7.29 -26.87
N GLU A 27 8.50 6.21 -26.35
CA GLU A 27 7.85 5.39 -25.29
C GLU A 27 7.47 6.22 -24.04
N SER A 28 8.30 7.19 -23.65
CA SER A 28 7.99 8.11 -22.53
C SER A 28 6.83 9.06 -22.84
N LEU A 29 6.73 9.53 -24.09
CA LEU A 29 5.64 10.43 -24.54
C LEU A 29 4.32 9.65 -24.69
N LEU A 30 4.35 8.43 -25.23
CA LEU A 30 3.18 7.54 -25.26
C LEU A 30 2.74 7.13 -23.84
N GLY A 31 3.69 6.90 -22.93
CA GLY A 31 3.41 6.67 -21.51
C GLY A 31 2.76 7.86 -20.78
N LYS A 32 2.90 9.08 -21.33
CA LYS A 32 2.10 10.26 -20.93
C LYS A 32 0.74 10.29 -21.61
N CYS A 33 0.62 9.82 -22.86
CA CYS A 33 -0.66 9.71 -23.56
C CYS A 33 -1.61 8.67 -22.95
N ASP A 34 -1.08 7.63 -22.29
CA ASP A 34 -1.84 6.59 -21.57
C ASP A 34 -2.95 5.94 -22.44
N GLY A 35 -2.66 5.75 -23.73
CA GLY A 35 -3.58 5.16 -24.70
C GLY A 35 -4.84 5.99 -25.03
N LEU A 36 -4.89 7.28 -24.67
CA LEU A 36 -6.05 8.16 -24.94
C LEU A 36 -6.03 8.68 -26.39
N PRO A 37 -7.02 8.34 -27.25
CA PRO A 37 -6.96 8.64 -28.69
C PRO A 37 -6.77 10.13 -29.03
N LEU A 38 -7.51 11.03 -28.36
CA LEU A 38 -7.39 12.48 -28.61
C LEU A 38 -5.97 13.00 -28.32
N ALA A 39 -5.28 12.45 -27.31
CA ALA A 39 -3.93 12.85 -26.97
C ALA A 39 -2.89 12.31 -27.96
N LEU A 40 -3.06 11.07 -28.41
CA LEU A 40 -2.23 10.44 -29.43
C LEU A 40 -2.33 11.21 -30.76
N VAL A 41 -3.53 11.63 -31.16
CA VAL A 41 -3.76 12.49 -32.34
C VAL A 41 -3.11 13.87 -32.16
N SER A 42 -3.37 14.58 -31.04
CA SER A 42 -2.73 15.87 -30.77
C SER A 42 -1.19 15.82 -30.80
N VAL A 43 -0.59 14.74 -30.30
CA VAL A 43 0.86 14.49 -30.39
C VAL A 43 1.29 14.21 -31.83
N SER A 44 0.58 13.33 -32.54
CA SER A 44 0.86 13.00 -33.94
C SER A 44 0.88 14.25 -34.81
N ASP A 45 -0.15 15.11 -34.68
CA ASP A 45 -0.31 16.29 -35.51
C ASP A 45 0.68 17.40 -35.12
N TYR A 46 1.08 17.52 -33.85
CA TYR A 46 2.20 18.37 -33.46
C TYR A 46 3.50 17.95 -34.15
N LEU A 47 3.82 16.65 -34.15
CA LEU A 47 5.05 16.16 -34.78
C LEU A 47 5.02 16.29 -36.31
N LYS A 48 3.86 16.12 -36.95
CA LYS A 48 3.65 16.41 -38.40
C LYS A 48 3.77 17.90 -38.75
N SER A 49 3.60 18.81 -37.79
CA SER A 49 3.72 20.26 -38.02
C SER A 49 5.17 20.77 -38.01
N SER A 50 6.14 19.92 -37.62
CA SER A 50 7.56 20.15 -37.82
C SER A 50 7.99 19.74 -39.23
N THR A 51 9.00 20.41 -39.79
CA THR A 51 9.66 19.98 -41.03
C THR A 51 10.39 18.65 -40.90
N GLU A 52 10.85 18.32 -39.69
CA GLU A 52 11.49 17.04 -39.35
C GLU A 52 10.97 16.52 -38.00
N ALA A 53 10.57 15.25 -37.96
CA ALA A 53 10.07 14.58 -36.75
C ALA A 53 11.20 13.77 -36.07
N THR A 54 12.11 14.48 -35.40
CA THR A 54 13.28 13.89 -34.72
C THR A 54 12.93 13.32 -33.34
N GLY A 55 13.78 12.42 -32.84
CA GLY A 55 13.75 11.95 -31.46
C GLY A 55 14.00 13.08 -30.45
N GLU A 56 14.80 14.08 -30.80
CA GLU A 56 14.95 15.29 -29.99
C GLU A 56 13.64 16.08 -29.87
N LEU A 57 12.91 16.28 -30.98
CA LEU A 57 11.60 16.95 -30.95
C LEU A 57 10.60 16.19 -30.06
N CYS A 58 10.59 14.85 -30.16
CA CYS A 58 9.78 13.99 -29.31
C CYS A 58 10.18 14.11 -27.82
N ALA A 59 11.47 14.10 -27.51
CA ALA A 59 11.99 14.28 -26.16
C ALA A 59 11.69 15.68 -25.59
N LYS A 60 11.72 16.72 -26.42
CA LYS A 60 11.31 18.09 -26.08
C LYS A 60 9.82 18.15 -25.77
N LEU A 61 8.97 17.68 -26.68
CA LEU A 61 7.53 17.60 -26.46
C LEU A 61 7.20 16.80 -25.19
N CYS A 62 7.91 15.69 -24.93
CA CYS A 62 7.74 14.92 -23.70
C CYS A 62 8.01 15.74 -22.43
N ARG A 63 9.05 16.59 -22.41
CA ARG A 63 9.30 17.51 -21.27
C ARG A 63 8.20 18.56 -21.15
N ASP A 64 7.87 19.20 -22.28
CA ASP A 64 7.09 20.44 -22.34
C ASP A 64 5.57 20.23 -22.40
N LEU A 65 5.10 18.98 -22.60
CA LEU A 65 3.70 18.60 -22.86
C LEU A 65 2.69 19.32 -21.96
N GLY A 66 2.88 19.25 -20.64
CA GLY A 66 1.94 19.86 -19.69
C GLY A 66 1.82 21.38 -19.77
N SER A 67 2.81 22.09 -20.34
CA SER A 67 2.70 23.52 -20.68
C SER A 67 1.74 23.71 -21.86
N HIS A 68 1.86 22.86 -22.89
CA HIS A 68 0.93 22.79 -24.01
C HIS A 68 -0.48 22.34 -23.60
N LEU A 69 -0.67 21.73 -22.43
CA LEU A 69 -1.97 21.40 -21.84
C LEU A 69 -2.58 22.51 -20.96
N THR A 70 -1.79 23.51 -20.50
CA THR A 70 -2.24 24.44 -19.43
C THR A 70 -2.14 25.93 -19.76
N GLY A 71 -1.24 26.34 -20.66
CA GLY A 71 -1.05 27.74 -21.02
C GLY A 71 -2.06 28.27 -22.05
N ASN A 72 -2.29 29.59 -22.05
CA ASN A 72 -3.09 30.28 -23.08
C ASN A 72 -2.35 30.39 -24.44
N HIS A 73 -1.06 30.03 -24.48
CA HIS A 73 -0.19 30.03 -25.66
C HIS A 73 0.37 28.63 -25.96
N GLY A 74 -0.31 27.56 -25.51
CA GLY A 74 0.04 26.19 -25.88
C GLY A 74 -0.40 25.89 -27.32
N HIS A 75 0.39 25.10 -28.05
CA HIS A 75 0.21 24.84 -29.48
C HIS A 75 -1.22 24.38 -29.84
N ASP A 76 -1.74 24.86 -30.99
CA ASP A 76 -3.16 24.74 -31.36
C ASP A 76 -3.63 23.29 -31.52
N ASN A 77 -2.74 22.36 -31.89
CA ASN A 77 -3.04 20.93 -31.99
C ASN A 77 -3.45 20.30 -30.63
N PHE A 78 -3.15 20.96 -29.50
CA PHE A 78 -3.62 20.58 -28.16
C PHE A 78 -4.85 21.37 -27.69
N SER A 79 -5.48 22.20 -28.53
CA SER A 79 -6.58 23.09 -28.14
C SER A 79 -7.84 22.34 -27.66
N GLU A 80 -8.32 21.33 -28.39
CA GLU A 80 -9.48 20.52 -27.95
C GLU A 80 -9.16 19.73 -26.68
N LEU A 81 -7.96 19.17 -26.58
CA LEU A 81 -7.50 18.46 -25.37
C LEU A 81 -7.44 19.41 -24.16
N ARG A 82 -6.94 20.64 -24.35
CA ARG A 82 -6.95 21.72 -23.35
C ARG A 82 -8.38 22.03 -22.90
N LYS A 83 -9.36 22.17 -23.82
CA LYS A 83 -10.77 22.42 -23.47
C LYS A 83 -11.36 21.32 -22.58
N VAL A 84 -11.13 20.05 -22.94
CA VAL A 84 -11.62 18.90 -22.14
C VAL A 84 -11.00 18.88 -20.75
N LEU A 85 -9.68 19.10 -20.65
CA LEU A 85 -8.96 19.14 -19.38
C LEU A 85 -9.40 20.30 -18.48
N LEU A 86 -9.64 21.47 -19.06
CA LEU A 86 -10.19 22.63 -18.35
C LEU A 86 -11.63 22.39 -17.88
N GLY A 87 -12.50 21.84 -18.72
CA GLY A 87 -13.88 21.52 -18.35
C GLY A 87 -13.97 20.55 -17.16
N ASN A 88 -13.11 19.52 -17.13
CA ASN A 88 -12.99 18.65 -15.96
C ASN A 88 -12.46 19.42 -14.75
N TYR A 89 -11.41 20.23 -14.90
CA TYR A 89 -10.78 20.99 -13.82
C TYR A 89 -11.69 22.02 -13.15
N ASP A 90 -12.38 22.83 -13.95
CA ASP A 90 -13.24 23.93 -13.48
C ASP A 90 -14.55 23.43 -12.83
N SER A 91 -14.85 22.13 -12.94
CA SER A 91 -15.94 21.49 -12.19
C SER A 91 -15.65 21.30 -10.69
N PHE A 92 -14.38 21.42 -10.26
CA PHE A 92 -13.98 21.25 -8.86
C PHE A 92 -13.73 22.59 -8.15
N SER A 93 -14.22 22.70 -6.93
CA SER A 93 -14.00 23.85 -6.04
C SER A 93 -13.53 23.42 -4.64
N GLY A 94 -13.10 24.40 -3.83
CA GLY A 94 -12.83 24.23 -2.39
C GLY A 94 -11.92 23.04 -2.02
N SER A 95 -12.44 22.16 -1.16
CA SER A 95 -11.75 20.95 -0.67
C SER A 95 -11.48 19.96 -1.81
N ALA A 96 -12.47 19.69 -2.66
CA ALA A 96 -12.35 18.76 -3.79
C ALA A 96 -11.27 19.21 -4.81
N LEU A 97 -11.18 20.51 -5.09
CA LEU A 97 -10.11 21.09 -5.92
C LEU A 97 -8.72 20.92 -5.27
N SER A 98 -8.65 20.96 -3.94
CA SER A 98 -7.39 20.71 -3.22
C SER A 98 -6.99 19.23 -3.30
N CYS A 99 -7.95 18.30 -3.20
CA CYS A 99 -7.71 16.87 -3.44
C CYS A 99 -7.25 16.59 -4.88
N LEU A 100 -7.86 17.23 -5.89
CA LEU A 100 -7.49 17.12 -7.29
C LEU A 100 -6.04 17.59 -7.53
N LEU A 101 -5.68 18.79 -7.05
CA LEU A 101 -4.33 19.35 -7.19
C LEU A 101 -3.25 18.50 -6.48
N TYR A 102 -3.63 17.78 -5.42
CA TYR A 102 -2.74 16.87 -4.67
C TYR A 102 -2.26 15.66 -5.49
N LEU A 103 -2.99 15.26 -6.53
CA LEU A 103 -2.57 14.17 -7.42
C LEU A 103 -1.27 14.49 -8.18
N GLY A 104 -0.93 15.77 -8.34
CA GLY A 104 0.33 16.22 -8.96
C GLY A 104 1.59 16.00 -8.11
N ILE A 105 1.47 15.58 -6.84
CA ILE A 105 2.63 15.23 -5.99
C ILE A 105 3.32 13.96 -6.49
N PHE A 106 2.54 12.97 -6.95
CA PHE A 106 3.01 11.63 -7.27
C PHE A 106 3.57 11.56 -8.71
N PRO A 107 4.49 10.66 -9.05
CA PRO A 107 4.93 10.45 -10.42
C PRO A 107 3.81 9.97 -11.35
N ASN A 108 3.95 10.20 -12.66
CA ASN A 108 3.03 9.63 -13.65
C ASN A 108 3.04 8.08 -13.56
N ASN A 109 1.88 7.46 -13.75
CA ASN A 109 1.64 6.02 -13.61
C ASN A 109 1.95 5.38 -12.24
N HIS A 110 2.31 6.16 -11.20
CA HIS A 110 2.53 5.63 -9.84
C HIS A 110 1.21 5.11 -9.22
N PRO A 111 1.12 3.85 -8.73
CA PRO A 111 -0.13 3.27 -8.21
C PRO A 111 -0.54 3.79 -6.81
N LEU A 112 -1.62 4.58 -6.75
CA LEU A 112 -2.14 5.19 -5.53
C LEU A 112 -3.08 4.26 -4.77
N ARG A 113 -2.68 3.79 -3.57
CA ARG A 113 -3.53 3.06 -2.62
C ARG A 113 -4.64 4.00 -2.09
N LYS A 114 -5.94 3.75 -2.39
CA LYS A 114 -7.08 4.64 -2.08
C LYS A 114 -7.06 5.19 -0.63
N LYS A 115 -6.95 4.29 0.35
CA LYS A 115 -6.98 4.65 1.78
C LYS A 115 -5.64 5.21 2.31
N VAL A 116 -4.58 5.28 1.51
CA VAL A 116 -3.38 6.10 1.79
C VAL A 116 -3.65 7.54 1.36
N LEU A 117 -4.08 7.73 0.11
CA LEU A 117 -4.43 9.05 -0.44
C LEU A 117 -5.45 9.80 0.42
N ILE A 118 -6.52 9.12 0.86
CA ILE A 118 -7.53 9.68 1.78
C ILE A 118 -6.92 10.12 3.12
N ARG A 119 -6.03 9.31 3.75
CA ARG A 119 -5.38 9.70 5.02
C ARG A 119 -4.45 10.90 4.85
N ARG A 120 -3.78 11.01 3.71
CA ARG A 120 -2.98 12.19 3.38
C ARG A 120 -3.88 13.42 3.23
N TRP A 121 -5.00 13.36 2.52
CA TRP A 121 -5.97 14.46 2.44
C TRP A 121 -6.55 14.87 3.81
N LEU A 122 -6.85 13.92 4.69
CA LEU A 122 -7.29 14.17 6.07
C LEU A 122 -6.20 14.87 6.91
N ALA A 123 -4.94 14.41 6.79
CA ALA A 123 -3.79 15.04 7.45
C ALA A 123 -3.54 16.48 6.94
N GLU A 124 -3.74 16.75 5.64
CA GLU A 124 -3.70 18.14 5.13
C GLU A 124 -4.88 18.99 5.63
N GLY A 125 -6.04 18.37 5.88
CA GLY A 125 -7.32 19.04 6.11
C GLY A 125 -8.10 19.36 4.83
N TYR A 126 -7.85 18.63 3.73
CA TYR A 126 -8.51 18.78 2.43
C TYR A 126 -9.83 18.02 2.29
N ALA A 127 -10.35 17.47 3.39
CA ALA A 127 -11.68 16.88 3.44
C ALA A 127 -12.58 17.52 4.51
N ARG A 128 -12.26 18.74 4.95
CA ARG A 128 -13.14 19.53 5.82
C ARG A 128 -14.47 19.81 5.15
N SER A 129 -15.54 19.74 5.95
CA SER A 129 -16.89 20.13 5.59
C SER A 129 -17.42 21.10 6.64
N ASP A 130 -18.21 22.08 6.21
CA ASP A 130 -18.95 22.99 7.09
C ASP A 130 -20.31 22.39 7.51
N ASP A 131 -20.69 21.21 6.99
CA ASP A 131 -21.86 20.44 7.39
C ASP A 131 -21.58 19.65 8.69
N PRO A 132 -22.25 19.95 9.82
CA PRO A 132 -22.02 19.27 11.09
C PRO A 132 -22.38 17.77 11.09
N TRP A 133 -23.13 17.29 10.10
CA TRP A 133 -23.61 15.91 10.03
C TRP A 133 -22.69 14.97 9.22
N ARG A 134 -21.67 15.51 8.54
CA ARG A 134 -20.81 14.78 7.60
C ARG A 134 -19.37 14.73 8.10
N SER A 135 -18.74 13.55 8.10
CA SER A 135 -17.35 13.43 8.56
C SER A 135 -16.35 13.94 7.52
N GLU A 136 -15.12 14.23 7.97
CA GLU A 136 -14.02 14.47 7.02
C GLU A 136 -13.74 13.19 6.20
N GLU A 137 -13.89 12.00 6.80
CA GLU A 137 -13.73 10.73 6.08
C GLU A 137 -14.75 10.54 4.94
N ASP A 138 -16.04 10.81 5.17
CA ASP A 138 -17.09 10.74 4.12
C ASP A 138 -16.79 11.75 3.00
N THR A 139 -16.39 12.97 3.39
CA THR A 139 -15.99 14.02 2.45
C THR A 139 -14.79 13.61 1.59
N ALA A 140 -13.84 12.85 2.15
CA ALA A 140 -12.68 12.33 1.42
C ALA A 140 -13.04 11.16 0.48
N ASP A 141 -13.91 10.24 0.91
CA ASP A 141 -14.37 9.12 0.09
C ASP A 141 -15.28 9.57 -1.07
N ASP A 142 -16.13 10.60 -0.88
CA ASP A 142 -16.94 11.19 -1.94
C ASP A 142 -16.08 12.03 -2.91
N ASN A 143 -15.12 12.81 -2.40
CA ASN A 143 -14.15 13.51 -3.27
C ASN A 143 -13.33 12.51 -4.11
N PHE A 144 -12.97 11.35 -3.55
CA PHE A 144 -12.33 10.26 -4.32
C PHE A 144 -13.27 9.70 -5.40
N SER A 145 -14.55 9.51 -5.08
CA SER A 145 -15.53 8.93 -6.01
C SER A 145 -15.81 9.87 -7.19
N ASN A 146 -15.98 11.17 -6.95
CA ASN A 146 -16.12 12.17 -8.01
C ASN A 146 -14.95 12.17 -9.01
N LEU A 147 -13.71 11.90 -8.55
CA LEU A 147 -12.52 11.79 -9.41
C LEU A 147 -12.50 10.49 -10.25
N ILE A 148 -13.14 9.42 -9.78
CA ILE A 148 -13.36 8.19 -10.56
C ILE A 148 -14.43 8.44 -11.63
N ASP A 149 -15.57 9.01 -11.24
CA ASP A 149 -16.73 9.19 -12.12
C ASP A 149 -16.42 10.17 -13.28
N GLN A 150 -15.65 11.22 -13.01
CA GLN A 150 -15.13 12.13 -14.06
C GLN A 150 -13.96 11.56 -14.88
N ASN A 151 -13.58 10.29 -14.68
CA ASN A 151 -12.48 9.63 -15.40
C ASN A 151 -11.13 10.38 -15.24
N ILE A 152 -10.85 10.94 -14.06
CA ILE A 152 -9.59 11.64 -13.73
C ILE A 152 -8.57 10.63 -13.18
N ILE A 153 -9.03 9.75 -12.30
CA ILE A 153 -8.31 8.58 -11.82
C ILE A 153 -9.02 7.31 -12.29
N GLN A 154 -8.25 6.30 -12.73
CA GLN A 154 -8.74 4.99 -13.13
C GLN A 154 -8.43 3.94 -12.05
N PRO A 155 -9.36 3.03 -11.70
CA PRO A 155 -9.05 1.86 -10.88
C PRO A 155 -7.94 1.01 -11.52
N VAL A 156 -7.01 0.51 -10.71
CA VAL A 156 -5.96 -0.43 -11.13
C VAL A 156 -6.17 -1.78 -10.47
N ASP A 157 -6.52 -1.80 -9.18
CA ASP A 157 -6.91 -3.01 -8.45
C ASP A 157 -8.13 -2.74 -7.56
N THR A 158 -8.95 -3.76 -7.34
CA THR A 158 -10.17 -3.72 -6.54
C THR A 158 -10.17 -4.81 -5.49
N ARG A 159 -10.68 -4.48 -4.29
CA ARG A 159 -10.93 -5.44 -3.22
C ARG A 159 -12.00 -6.47 -3.62
N ASN A 160 -12.11 -7.57 -2.86
CA ASN A 160 -13.18 -8.58 -2.96
C ASN A 160 -14.60 -7.97 -3.13
N ASN A 161 -14.84 -6.81 -2.51
CA ASN A 161 -16.10 -6.07 -2.51
C ASN A 161 -16.25 -5.05 -3.66
N SER A 162 -15.36 -5.06 -4.65
CA SER A 162 -15.20 -4.04 -5.71
C SER A 162 -14.88 -2.61 -5.25
N GLU A 163 -14.61 -2.36 -3.96
CA GLU A 163 -14.04 -1.08 -3.59
C GLU A 163 -12.62 -0.96 -4.17
N VAL A 164 -12.33 0.16 -4.83
CA VAL A 164 -11.02 0.48 -5.41
C VAL A 164 -9.91 0.34 -4.35
N LYS A 165 -8.99 -0.61 -4.53
CA LYS A 165 -7.81 -0.83 -3.68
C LYS A 165 -6.70 0.14 -4.08
N THR A 166 -6.41 0.20 -5.38
CA THR A 166 -5.45 1.12 -5.99
C THR A 166 -6.04 1.77 -7.25
N CYS A 167 -5.55 2.95 -7.58
CA CYS A 167 -5.89 3.70 -8.78
C CYS A 167 -4.62 4.36 -9.35
N LYS A 168 -4.68 4.88 -10.59
CA LYS A 168 -3.68 5.81 -11.12
C LYS A 168 -4.39 6.99 -11.79
N THR A 169 -3.78 8.17 -11.77
CA THR A 169 -4.22 9.28 -12.62
C THR A 169 -3.97 8.91 -14.08
N HIS A 170 -4.87 9.28 -15.01
CA HIS A 170 -4.57 9.15 -16.44
C HIS A 170 -3.38 10.03 -16.83
N GLY A 171 -2.47 9.57 -17.69
CA GLY A 171 -1.18 10.23 -17.92
C GLY A 171 -1.28 11.71 -18.37
N ILE A 172 -2.20 12.02 -19.27
CA ILE A 172 -2.42 13.40 -19.74
C ILE A 172 -3.03 14.28 -18.64
N MET A 173 -3.95 13.72 -17.86
CA MET A 173 -4.54 14.39 -16.70
C MET A 173 -3.47 14.63 -15.61
N HIS A 174 -2.54 13.69 -15.43
CA HIS A 174 -1.39 13.87 -14.54
C HIS A 174 -0.49 15.02 -14.98
N GLU A 175 -0.06 15.06 -16.25
CA GLU A 175 0.80 16.14 -16.76
C GLU A 175 0.13 17.52 -16.67
N PHE A 176 -1.17 17.58 -16.94
CA PHE A 176 -2.00 18.79 -16.75
C PHE A 176 -2.08 19.22 -15.28
N LEU A 177 -2.38 18.28 -14.37
CA LEU A 177 -2.50 18.58 -12.93
C LEU A 177 -1.15 18.95 -12.31
N LEU A 178 -0.06 18.30 -12.69
CA LEU A 178 1.32 18.67 -12.33
C LEU A 178 1.58 20.14 -12.71
N ASN A 179 1.30 20.52 -13.95
CA ASN A 179 1.54 21.90 -14.42
C ASN A 179 0.58 22.91 -13.78
N ARG A 180 -0.70 22.58 -13.57
CA ARG A 180 -1.64 23.43 -12.81
C ARG A 180 -1.23 23.61 -11.34
N SER A 181 -0.76 22.55 -10.69
CA SER A 181 -0.32 22.58 -9.29
C SER A 181 1.01 23.33 -9.11
N LEU A 182 1.94 23.23 -10.07
CA LEU A 182 3.16 24.06 -10.10
C LEU A 182 2.80 25.55 -10.33
N ALA A 183 1.99 25.86 -11.35
CA ALA A 183 1.59 27.22 -11.66
C ALA A 183 0.78 27.90 -10.53
N LYS A 184 -0.04 27.15 -9.79
CA LYS A 184 -0.73 27.63 -8.58
C LYS A 184 0.13 27.60 -7.30
N ARG A 185 1.42 27.23 -7.38
CA ARG A 185 2.33 27.07 -6.23
C ARG A 185 1.73 26.17 -5.13
N PHE A 186 1.03 25.12 -5.55
CA PHE A 186 0.49 24.10 -4.66
C PHE A 186 1.58 23.08 -4.31
N ILE A 187 2.30 22.62 -5.33
CA ILE A 187 3.48 21.73 -5.25
C ILE A 187 4.75 22.46 -5.72
N THR A 188 5.91 21.94 -5.33
CA THR A 188 7.22 22.13 -5.96
C THR A 188 7.88 20.77 -6.18
N THR A 189 8.52 20.56 -7.33
CA THR A 189 9.13 19.28 -7.74
C THR A 189 10.63 19.46 -8.01
N SER A 190 11.43 19.53 -6.94
CA SER A 190 12.80 20.10 -6.93
C SER A 190 12.85 21.61 -7.27
N PRO A 191 13.79 22.43 -6.74
CA PRO A 191 13.85 23.86 -7.05
C PRO A 191 14.26 24.22 -8.49
N HIS A 192 14.75 23.25 -9.27
CA HIS A 192 15.25 23.46 -10.64
C HIS A 192 14.65 22.45 -11.63
N ASP A 193 13.32 22.28 -11.61
CA ASP A 193 12.61 21.85 -12.81
C ASP A 193 12.70 23.01 -13.84
N PRO A 194 13.28 22.82 -15.04
CA PRO A 194 13.47 23.90 -16.02
C PRO A 194 12.16 24.47 -16.57
N ARG A 195 11.00 23.88 -16.22
CA ARG A 195 9.66 24.39 -16.54
C ARG A 195 9.18 25.46 -15.54
N VAL A 196 9.97 25.79 -14.52
CA VAL A 196 9.64 26.75 -13.45
C VAL A 196 10.60 27.94 -13.48
N GLY A 197 10.04 29.16 -13.59
CA GLY A 197 10.81 30.41 -13.50
C GLY A 197 11.33 30.69 -12.09
N ILE A 198 12.39 31.50 -12.00
CA ILE A 198 13.35 31.69 -10.87
C ILE A 198 12.73 32.06 -9.49
N ASN A 199 11.42 32.24 -9.34
CA ASN A 199 10.74 32.58 -8.09
C ASN A 199 9.81 31.46 -7.58
N THR A 200 10.38 30.49 -6.84
CA THR A 200 9.73 29.31 -6.23
C THR A 200 8.79 29.60 -5.04
N THR A 201 8.62 30.87 -4.67
CA THR A 201 8.11 31.24 -3.35
C THR A 201 6.69 30.74 -3.05
N ASN A 202 6.52 30.14 -1.85
CA ASN A 202 5.27 29.80 -1.16
C ASN A 202 4.59 28.45 -1.47
N SER A 203 5.29 27.44 -2.01
CA SER A 203 4.71 26.09 -2.15
C SER A 203 4.37 25.43 -0.81
N ARG A 204 3.27 24.66 -0.78
CA ARG A 204 2.82 23.91 0.43
C ARG A 204 3.30 22.47 0.46
N HIS A 205 3.56 21.88 -0.70
CA HIS A 205 3.93 20.47 -0.83
C HIS A 205 5.23 20.35 -1.61
N LEU A 206 6.21 19.68 -1.03
CA LEU A 206 7.48 19.37 -1.67
C LEU A 206 7.47 17.90 -2.08
N SER A 207 7.61 17.65 -3.38
CA SER A 207 7.82 16.32 -3.95
C SER A 207 9.25 16.21 -4.45
N VAL A 208 9.93 15.15 -4.06
CA VAL A 208 11.32 14.86 -4.45
C VAL A 208 11.37 13.50 -5.12
N ASP A 209 12.05 13.44 -6.26
CA ASP A 209 12.29 12.23 -7.03
C ASP A 209 13.81 12.04 -7.09
N ALA A 210 14.30 10.92 -6.55
CA ALA A 210 15.73 10.62 -6.48
C ALA A 210 16.40 10.62 -7.86
N ALA A 211 15.70 10.17 -8.91
CA ALA A 211 16.20 10.16 -10.28
C ALA A 211 16.30 11.57 -10.90
N LYS A 212 15.84 12.61 -10.19
CA LYS A 212 15.91 14.03 -10.57
C LYS A 212 16.61 14.88 -9.50
N GLN A 213 17.32 14.26 -8.55
CA GLN A 213 17.87 14.99 -7.40
C GLN A 213 19.00 15.94 -7.82
N THR A 214 18.71 17.23 -7.71
CA THR A 214 19.68 18.34 -7.74
C THR A 214 19.75 18.98 -6.36
N LYS A 215 20.90 19.55 -5.99
CA LYS A 215 21.08 20.19 -4.69
C LYS A 215 20.08 21.33 -4.51
N CYS A 216 19.25 21.25 -3.48
CA CYS A 216 18.19 22.24 -3.24
C CYS A 216 18.79 23.62 -2.93
N MET A 217 18.33 24.62 -3.69
CA MET A 217 18.66 26.04 -3.51
C MET A 217 17.55 26.84 -2.81
N ALA A 218 16.46 26.19 -2.36
CA ALA A 218 15.32 26.85 -1.74
C ALA A 218 15.69 27.44 -0.36
N SER A 219 15.11 28.59 -0.02
CA SER A 219 15.44 29.28 1.23
C SER A 219 14.75 28.65 2.45
N ASP A 220 15.29 28.94 3.64
CA ASP A 220 14.72 28.49 4.91
C ASP A 220 13.30 29.03 5.12
N GLU A 221 13.00 30.25 4.65
CA GLU A 221 11.66 30.83 4.67
C GLU A 221 10.69 30.12 3.70
N GLU A 222 11.17 29.65 2.54
CA GLU A 222 10.36 28.85 1.63
C GLU A 222 10.04 27.48 2.23
N LEU A 223 11.06 26.79 2.74
CA LEU A 223 10.94 25.47 3.36
C LEU A 223 10.07 25.51 4.63
N SER A 224 10.11 26.60 5.41
CA SER A 224 9.25 26.79 6.59
C SER A 224 7.74 26.70 6.32
N ARG A 225 7.31 26.91 5.06
CA ARG A 225 5.90 26.91 4.64
C ARG A 225 5.41 25.52 4.20
N VAL A 226 6.31 24.55 4.06
CA VAL A 226 6.03 23.18 3.62
C VAL A 226 5.21 22.41 4.66
N ARG A 227 4.17 21.73 4.17
CA ARG A 227 3.20 20.91 4.93
C ARG A 227 3.23 19.44 4.52
N SER A 228 3.59 19.14 3.28
CA SER A 228 3.86 17.78 2.83
C SER A 228 5.30 17.67 2.33
N LEU A 229 6.04 16.67 2.80
CA LEU A 229 7.21 16.15 2.08
C LEU A 229 6.92 14.72 1.65
N THR A 230 7.14 14.43 0.37
CA THR A 230 7.10 13.08 -0.19
C THR A 230 8.37 12.87 -1.01
N ILE A 231 9.02 11.74 -0.79
CA ILE A 231 10.23 11.36 -1.49
C ILE A 231 9.98 10.02 -2.19
N PHE A 232 10.34 9.95 -3.47
CA PHE A 232 10.32 8.75 -4.30
C PHE A 232 11.75 8.32 -4.58
N GLY A 233 12.06 7.06 -4.24
CA GLY A 233 13.43 6.57 -4.07
C GLY A 233 14.19 7.20 -2.88
N ASP A 234 15.52 7.14 -2.94
CA ASP A 234 16.42 7.58 -1.87
C ASP A 234 16.31 9.08 -1.56
N ALA A 235 16.40 9.43 -0.28
CA ALA A 235 16.28 10.81 0.19
C ALA A 235 17.52 11.64 -0.11
N GLY A 236 18.73 11.09 0.06
CA GLY A 236 19.99 11.80 -0.16
C GLY A 236 20.04 13.13 0.61
N ASP A 237 20.40 14.22 -0.07
CA ASP A 237 20.42 15.56 0.54
C ASP A 237 19.02 16.03 1.00
N ALA A 238 17.93 15.46 0.49
CA ALA A 238 16.58 15.94 0.78
C ALA A 238 16.10 15.66 2.21
N ILE A 239 16.65 14.64 2.88
CA ILE A 239 16.37 14.42 4.31
C ILE A 239 16.89 15.60 5.16
N SER A 240 17.89 16.33 4.68
CA SER A 240 18.42 17.50 5.39
C SER A 240 17.40 18.63 5.48
N TYR A 241 16.45 18.77 4.54
CA TYR A 241 15.53 19.91 4.51
C TYR A 241 14.46 19.84 5.62
N LEU A 242 14.24 18.66 6.22
CA LEU A 242 13.24 18.46 7.26
C LEU A 242 13.38 19.38 8.48
N HIS A 243 14.60 19.71 8.89
CA HIS A 243 14.82 20.61 10.05
C HIS A 243 14.40 22.06 9.79
N LYS A 244 14.12 22.43 8.54
CA LYS A 244 13.63 23.76 8.13
C LYS A 244 12.10 23.79 7.96
N CYS A 245 11.47 22.63 7.85
CA CYS A 245 10.07 22.49 7.45
C CYS A 245 9.11 22.47 8.66
N ASN A 246 9.00 23.63 9.33
CA ASN A 246 8.33 23.80 10.63
C ASN A 246 6.83 23.43 10.66
N LEU A 247 6.17 23.29 9.50
CA LEU A 247 4.71 23.11 9.37
C LEU A 247 4.29 21.75 8.78
N ILE A 248 5.20 20.76 8.70
CA ILE A 248 4.89 19.44 8.12
C ILE A 248 3.75 18.74 8.87
N ARG A 249 2.76 18.30 8.10
CA ARG A 249 1.62 17.45 8.45
C ARG A 249 1.74 16.05 7.88
N VAL A 250 2.32 15.92 6.68
CA VAL A 250 2.48 14.66 5.95
C VAL A 250 3.96 14.45 5.64
N LEU A 251 4.55 13.40 6.19
CA LEU A 251 5.90 12.95 5.87
C LEU A 251 5.83 11.51 5.34
N ASP A 252 6.17 11.35 4.07
CA ASP A 252 6.05 10.09 3.34
C ASP A 252 7.43 9.69 2.78
N LEU A 253 8.05 8.72 3.46
CA LEU A 253 9.43 8.26 3.26
C LEU A 253 9.50 6.75 2.99
N GLN A 254 8.41 6.16 2.47
CA GLN A 254 8.29 4.70 2.25
C GLN A 254 9.32 4.15 1.23
N GLU A 255 9.74 4.95 0.25
CA GLU A 255 10.70 4.52 -0.79
C GLU A 255 12.17 4.84 -0.47
N CYS A 256 12.45 5.48 0.68
CA CYS A 256 13.79 5.97 1.02
C CYS A 256 14.65 4.89 1.69
N SER A 257 15.37 4.12 0.89
CA SER A 257 16.21 3.01 1.37
C SER A 257 17.49 3.48 2.10
N ASP A 258 17.90 4.72 1.88
CA ASP A 258 19.09 5.35 2.47
C ASP A 258 18.91 5.82 3.94
N LEU A 259 17.69 5.71 4.48
CA LEU A 259 17.37 6.15 5.84
C LEU A 259 17.67 5.08 6.91
N ASN A 260 17.77 5.52 8.15
CA ASN A 260 18.09 4.68 9.30
C ASN A 260 17.53 5.27 10.60
N ASP A 261 17.66 4.51 11.70
CA ASP A 261 17.08 4.85 13.01
C ASP A 261 17.55 6.21 13.57
N ASN A 262 18.74 6.70 13.19
CA ASN A 262 19.20 8.02 13.62
C ASN A 262 18.51 9.16 12.86
N HIS A 263 18.12 8.95 11.60
CA HIS A 263 17.25 9.88 10.88
C HIS A 263 15.86 9.94 11.53
N LEU A 264 15.28 8.78 11.88
CA LEU A 264 13.99 8.73 12.59
C LEU A 264 14.05 9.40 13.98
N LYS A 265 15.12 9.16 14.75
CA LYS A 265 15.36 9.84 16.05
C LYS A 265 15.37 11.36 15.92
N ARG A 266 15.93 11.91 14.83
CA ARG A 266 15.87 13.35 14.52
C ARG A 266 14.46 13.81 14.13
N ILE A 267 13.74 13.07 13.29
CA ILE A 267 12.36 13.37 12.87
C ILE A 267 11.43 13.51 14.09
N CYS A 268 11.48 12.56 15.03
CA CYS A 268 10.66 12.57 16.25
C CYS A 268 10.90 13.79 17.14
N VAL A 269 12.09 14.41 17.08
CA VAL A 269 12.46 15.61 17.86
C VAL A 269 12.13 16.91 17.11
N LEU A 270 12.25 16.91 15.77
CA LEU A 270 12.13 18.12 14.94
C LEU A 270 10.70 18.47 14.53
N SER A 271 9.77 17.51 14.45
CA SER A 271 8.40 17.74 13.93
C SER A 271 7.22 17.47 14.90
N PRO A 272 7.33 17.73 16.23
CA PRO A 272 6.33 17.28 17.22
C PRO A 272 4.91 17.88 17.07
N TRP A 273 4.80 19.14 16.67
CA TRP A 273 3.56 19.93 16.84
C TRP A 273 2.59 19.95 15.64
N HIS A 274 2.99 19.42 14.49
CA HIS A 274 2.19 19.50 13.26
C HIS A 274 2.02 18.17 12.52
N LEU A 275 2.92 17.21 12.74
CA LEU A 275 2.98 15.96 11.99
C LEU A 275 1.77 15.06 12.32
N LYS A 276 0.98 14.73 11.29
CA LYS A 276 -0.28 13.97 11.35
C LYS A 276 -0.19 12.62 10.64
N TYR A 277 0.60 12.52 9.58
CA TYR A 277 0.85 11.29 8.83
C TYR A 277 2.35 11.05 8.71
N LEU A 278 2.82 9.87 9.15
CA LEU A 278 4.20 9.41 9.00
C LEU A 278 4.21 7.99 8.40
N ASN A 279 4.95 7.82 7.30
CA ASN A 279 5.18 6.55 6.60
C ASN A 279 6.68 6.38 6.35
N LEU A 280 7.22 5.19 6.59
CA LEU A 280 8.67 4.93 6.74
C LEU A 280 9.13 3.74 5.89
N GLY A 281 10.32 3.85 5.31
CA GLY A 281 10.98 2.83 4.49
C GLY A 281 11.62 1.67 5.27
N ASP A 282 12.21 0.73 4.53
CA ASP A 282 12.62 -0.59 5.02
C ASP A 282 13.77 -0.60 6.03
N ASN A 283 14.83 0.19 5.79
CA ASN A 283 16.04 0.26 6.63
C ASN A 283 15.85 0.96 8.00
N ILE A 284 14.61 1.18 8.44
CA ILE A 284 14.27 1.54 9.82
C ILE A 284 14.04 0.25 10.65
N SER A 285 14.77 0.09 11.75
CA SER A 285 14.75 -1.09 12.62
C SER A 285 14.23 -0.82 14.05
N GLU A 286 14.31 0.42 14.53
CA GLU A 286 13.93 0.84 15.89
C GLU A 286 13.00 2.06 15.85
N LEU A 287 11.79 1.93 16.41
CA LEU A 287 10.96 3.11 16.72
C LEU A 287 11.43 3.72 18.05
N PRO A 288 12.02 4.93 18.08
CA PRO A 288 12.55 5.50 19.30
C PRO A 288 11.44 5.97 20.25
N ARG A 289 11.70 5.92 21.57
CA ARG A 289 10.71 6.36 22.59
C ARG A 289 10.33 7.85 22.46
N SER A 290 11.20 8.69 21.89
CA SER A 290 10.91 10.08 21.56
C SER A 290 9.75 10.27 20.58
N ILE A 291 9.23 9.20 19.98
CA ILE A 291 7.95 9.19 19.25
C ILE A 291 6.80 9.80 20.07
N GLU A 292 6.84 9.77 21.41
CA GLU A 292 5.82 10.41 22.26
C GLU A 292 5.62 11.90 21.99
N GLY A 293 6.66 12.59 21.48
CA GLY A 293 6.60 14.01 21.13
C GLY A 293 5.73 14.32 19.91
N LEU A 294 5.41 13.34 19.05
CA LEU A 294 4.55 13.52 17.87
C LEU A 294 3.07 13.61 18.25
N HIS A 295 2.71 14.59 19.09
CA HIS A 295 1.41 14.68 19.74
C HIS A 295 0.22 14.78 18.76
N CYS A 296 0.43 15.32 17.56
CA CYS A 296 -0.59 15.47 16.52
C CYS A 296 -0.72 14.26 15.57
N LEU A 297 0.04 13.18 15.77
CA LEU A 297 0.09 12.06 14.83
C LEU A 297 -1.23 11.28 14.82
N GLU A 298 -1.84 11.17 13.65
CA GLU A 298 -3.11 10.49 13.39
C GLU A 298 -2.90 9.16 12.65
N THR A 299 -1.87 9.07 11.80
CA THR A 299 -1.45 7.86 11.09
C THR A 299 0.04 7.62 11.27
N LEU A 300 0.40 6.42 11.73
CA LEU A 300 1.75 5.88 11.71
C LEU A 300 1.76 4.57 10.91
N ASP A 301 2.53 4.53 9.83
CA ASP A 301 2.64 3.36 8.96
C ASP A 301 4.06 2.78 8.98
N LEU A 302 4.16 1.58 9.57
CA LEU A 302 5.39 0.82 9.79
C LEU A 302 5.37 -0.51 9.01
N ARG A 303 4.58 -0.61 7.93
CA ARG A 303 4.41 -1.88 7.18
C ARG A 303 5.62 -2.26 6.36
N GLU A 304 6.43 -1.27 6.01
CA GLU A 304 7.60 -1.43 5.15
C GLU A 304 8.89 -1.61 5.98
N THR A 305 8.91 -1.09 7.22
CA THR A 305 10.04 -1.10 8.17
C THR A 305 10.32 -2.48 8.78
N GLU A 306 11.58 -2.73 9.17
CA GLU A 306 12.01 -3.89 9.97
C GLU A 306 11.70 -3.79 11.49
N ILE A 307 10.89 -2.82 11.93
CA ILE A 307 10.54 -2.58 13.35
C ILE A 307 9.77 -3.77 13.95
N LYS A 308 10.48 -4.58 14.76
CA LYS A 308 9.90 -5.72 15.49
C LYS A 308 9.24 -5.37 16.82
N PHE A 309 9.62 -4.24 17.44
CA PHE A 309 9.11 -3.82 18.75
C PHE A 309 8.63 -2.37 18.75
N LEU A 310 7.39 -2.18 19.19
CA LEU A 310 6.76 -0.89 19.43
C LEU A 310 6.98 -0.49 20.90
N PRO A 311 7.62 0.66 21.19
CA PRO A 311 7.58 1.26 22.52
C PRO A 311 6.13 1.63 22.89
N ILE A 312 5.76 1.51 24.16
CA ILE A 312 4.40 1.84 24.62
C ILE A 312 4.03 3.30 24.30
N GLU A 313 5.02 4.19 24.28
CA GLU A 313 4.91 5.59 23.87
C GLU A 313 4.19 5.75 22.52
N GLY A 314 4.48 4.90 21.53
CA GLY A 314 3.91 4.98 20.18
C GLY A 314 2.42 4.67 20.12
N ILE A 315 1.93 3.66 20.88
CA ILE A 315 0.48 3.35 20.94
C ILE A 315 -0.30 4.28 21.88
N MET A 316 0.40 5.10 22.68
CA MET A 316 -0.20 6.05 23.62
C MET A 316 -0.43 7.45 23.04
N LEU A 317 -0.02 7.70 21.78
CA LEU A 317 -0.22 8.97 21.11
C LEU A 317 -1.71 9.37 21.08
N PRO A 318 -2.07 10.59 21.50
CA PRO A 318 -3.46 10.93 21.81
C PRO A 318 -4.36 10.99 20.57
N HIS A 319 -3.84 11.50 19.45
CA HIS A 319 -4.59 11.64 18.20
C HIS A 319 -4.51 10.42 17.28
N LEU A 320 -3.69 9.40 17.61
CA LEU A 320 -3.40 8.28 16.73
C LEU A 320 -4.66 7.46 16.43
N ALA A 321 -5.16 7.58 15.20
CA ALA A 321 -6.33 6.88 14.69
C ALA A 321 -5.95 5.60 13.94
N HIS A 322 -4.77 5.54 13.34
CA HIS A 322 -4.33 4.42 12.54
C HIS A 322 -2.86 4.05 12.79
N LEU A 323 -2.62 2.80 13.19
CA LEU A 323 -1.30 2.21 13.33
C LEU A 323 -1.21 0.94 12.47
N PHE A 324 -0.20 0.89 11.60
CA PHE A 324 0.07 -0.24 10.71
C PHE A 324 1.49 -0.77 10.91
N GLY A 325 1.72 -2.07 10.70
CA GLY A 325 3.07 -2.66 10.78
C GLY A 325 3.09 -4.17 10.96
N LYS A 326 4.15 -4.68 11.61
CA LYS A 326 4.32 -6.10 11.96
C LYS A 326 5.17 -6.25 13.23
N PHE A 327 4.66 -5.73 14.36
CA PHE A 327 5.41 -5.50 15.60
C PHE A 327 4.77 -6.14 16.85
N MET A 328 5.57 -6.30 17.90
CA MET A 328 5.14 -6.64 19.27
C MET A 328 5.24 -5.39 20.17
N LEU A 329 4.65 -5.39 21.37
CA LEU A 329 4.98 -4.38 22.39
C LEU A 329 6.35 -4.68 23.03
N HIS A 330 7.09 -3.65 23.43
CA HIS A 330 8.39 -3.80 24.10
C HIS A 330 8.27 -4.58 25.42
N LYS A 331 9.14 -5.58 25.64
CA LYS A 331 9.06 -6.49 26.80
C LYS A 331 9.09 -5.75 28.14
N ASP A 332 10.00 -4.77 28.26
CA ASP A 332 10.18 -4.00 29.50
C ASP A 332 8.99 -3.08 29.80
N ASP A 333 8.26 -2.64 28.77
CA ASP A 333 7.05 -1.85 28.96
C ASP A 333 5.89 -2.72 29.44
N LEU A 334 5.78 -3.97 28.96
CA LEU A 334 4.83 -4.97 29.47
C LEU A 334 5.11 -5.34 30.94
N ASN A 335 6.38 -5.41 31.33
CA ASN A 335 6.79 -5.67 32.72
C ASN A 335 6.59 -4.45 33.63
N ASN A 336 6.43 -3.24 33.09
CA ASN A 336 6.32 -2.00 33.86
C ASN A 336 4.85 -1.69 34.21
N VAL A 337 4.45 -2.07 35.43
CA VAL A 337 3.09 -1.86 35.98
C VAL A 337 2.64 -0.39 35.91
N LYS A 338 3.54 0.59 36.05
CA LYS A 338 3.19 2.03 35.94
C LYS A 338 2.87 2.42 34.49
N LYS A 339 3.59 1.88 33.51
CA LYS A 339 3.30 2.07 32.08
C LYS A 339 1.99 1.39 31.67
N ILE A 340 1.79 0.12 32.05
CA ILE A 340 0.58 -0.64 31.70
C ILE A 340 -0.69 -0.06 32.35
N SER A 341 -0.63 0.40 33.60
CA SER A 341 -1.77 1.10 34.23
C SER A 341 -2.08 2.46 33.58
N LYS A 342 -1.06 3.22 33.13
CA LYS A 342 -1.25 4.44 32.33
C LYS A 342 -1.94 4.14 30.99
N LEU A 343 -1.56 3.05 30.32
CA LEU A 343 -2.14 2.58 29.05
C LEU A 343 -3.59 2.08 29.22
N LEU A 344 -3.85 1.22 30.19
CA LEU A 344 -5.21 0.74 30.51
C LEU A 344 -6.15 1.89 30.86
N LYS A 345 -5.66 2.91 31.57
CA LYS A 345 -6.41 4.14 31.87
C LYS A 345 -6.71 4.95 30.60
N LEU A 346 -5.78 5.08 29.67
CA LEU A 346 -5.97 5.78 28.39
C LEU A 346 -7.11 5.16 27.56
N PHE A 347 -7.09 3.83 27.39
CA PHE A 347 -8.11 3.12 26.63
C PHE A 347 -9.47 3.09 27.36
N SER A 348 -9.48 2.71 28.64
CA SER A 348 -10.74 2.58 29.42
C SER A 348 -11.51 3.91 29.52
N SER A 349 -10.79 5.04 29.61
CA SER A 349 -11.38 6.39 29.63
C SER A 349 -11.76 6.95 28.25
N ASN A 350 -11.68 6.14 27.18
CA ASN A 350 -12.05 6.49 25.80
C ASN A 350 -11.21 7.65 25.21
N LYS A 351 -10.03 7.93 25.78
CA LYS A 351 -9.14 9.05 25.41
C LYS A 351 -8.23 8.76 24.22
N SER A 352 -7.97 7.50 23.89
CA SER A 352 -7.30 7.15 22.63
C SER A 352 -8.26 7.33 21.45
N ASN A 353 -7.72 7.73 20.28
CA ASN A 353 -8.46 7.81 19.02
C ASN A 353 -8.33 6.55 18.14
N LEU A 354 -7.63 5.51 18.59
CA LEU A 354 -7.23 4.37 17.76
C LEU A 354 -8.42 3.61 17.13
N GLN A 355 -8.59 3.77 15.82
CA GLN A 355 -9.61 3.13 14.99
C GLN A 355 -9.06 1.91 14.23
N THR A 356 -7.77 1.91 13.88
CA THR A 356 -7.12 0.83 13.13
C THR A 356 -5.83 0.42 13.81
N LEU A 357 -5.70 -0.87 14.14
CA LEU A 357 -4.45 -1.48 14.59
C LEU A 357 -4.17 -2.71 13.72
N ALA A 358 -3.50 -2.48 12.59
CA ALA A 358 -3.29 -3.48 11.56
C ALA A 358 -1.81 -3.89 11.50
N GLY A 359 -1.36 -4.63 12.52
CA GLY A 359 0.04 -5.06 12.57
C GLY A 359 0.55 -5.74 13.84
N PHE A 360 -0.33 -6.20 14.75
CA PHE A 360 0.16 -6.72 16.04
C PHE A 360 0.54 -8.20 15.96
N ILE A 361 1.78 -8.54 16.35
CA ILE A 361 2.23 -9.92 16.54
C ILE A 361 1.99 -10.37 17.99
N THR A 362 1.13 -11.36 18.18
CA THR A 362 0.91 -11.99 19.48
C THR A 362 1.99 -13.04 19.77
N ASP A 363 2.55 -12.99 20.99
CA ASP A 363 3.23 -14.13 21.60
C ASP A 363 2.38 -14.65 22.79
N GLY A 364 2.91 -15.61 23.56
CA GLY A 364 2.22 -16.22 24.69
C GLY A 364 2.07 -15.30 25.92
N ARG A 365 2.35 -13.99 25.80
CA ARG A 365 2.09 -12.99 26.84
C ARG A 365 0.71 -12.38 26.62
N LYS A 366 -0.05 -12.23 27.70
CA LYS A 366 -1.42 -11.68 27.67
C LYS A 366 -1.51 -10.20 27.28
N GLY A 367 -0.38 -9.48 27.21
CA GLY A 367 -0.30 -8.02 27.12
C GLY A 367 -1.27 -7.34 26.15
N PHE A 368 -1.13 -7.58 24.84
CA PHE A 368 -2.05 -6.98 23.86
C PHE A 368 -3.46 -7.59 23.87
N LEU A 369 -3.56 -8.91 24.07
CA LEU A 369 -4.82 -9.64 24.08
C LEU A 369 -5.77 -9.14 25.18
N GLN A 370 -5.23 -8.69 26.31
CA GLN A 370 -5.98 -8.01 27.37
C GLN A 370 -6.36 -6.56 26.98
N LEU A 371 -5.45 -5.82 26.34
CA LEU A 371 -5.66 -4.40 26.02
C LEU A 371 -6.79 -4.16 25.01
N ILE A 372 -7.02 -5.09 24.06
CA ILE A 372 -7.97 -4.89 22.94
C ILE A 372 -9.40 -4.59 23.42
N GLY A 373 -9.88 -5.24 24.50
CA GLY A 373 -11.22 -5.04 25.05
C GLY A 373 -11.45 -3.63 25.63
N HIS A 374 -10.38 -2.89 25.92
CA HIS A 374 -10.46 -1.51 26.39
C HIS A 374 -10.51 -0.50 25.22
N MET A 375 -10.17 -0.89 23.99
CA MET A 375 -10.03 0.00 22.82
C MET A 375 -11.40 0.33 22.17
N LYS A 376 -12.26 1.06 22.88
CA LYS A 376 -13.68 1.31 22.55
C LYS A 376 -13.98 1.92 21.16
N LYS A 377 -13.00 2.55 20.49
CA LYS A 377 -13.13 3.14 19.14
C LYS A 377 -12.58 2.25 18.00
N LEU A 378 -12.00 1.09 18.33
CA LEU A 378 -11.31 0.23 17.38
C LEU A 378 -12.29 -0.42 16.38
N ARG A 379 -12.02 -0.26 15.08
CA ARG A 379 -12.84 -0.75 13.95
C ARG A 379 -12.12 -1.79 13.09
N LYS A 380 -10.80 -1.66 12.83
CA LYS A 380 -10.01 -2.68 12.11
C LYS A 380 -8.86 -3.21 12.97
N VAL A 381 -8.72 -4.53 13.02
CA VAL A 381 -7.61 -5.22 13.70
C VAL A 381 -6.95 -6.24 12.77
N LYS A 382 -5.62 -6.31 12.80
CA LYS A 382 -4.83 -7.43 12.24
C LYS A 382 -3.94 -8.04 13.31
N ILE A 383 -4.15 -9.34 13.55
CA ILE A 383 -3.40 -10.17 14.49
C ILE A 383 -2.52 -11.12 13.67
N TRP A 384 -1.21 -11.14 13.94
CA TRP A 384 -0.26 -12.13 13.46
C TRP A 384 0.04 -13.10 14.62
N CYS A 385 -0.34 -14.36 14.46
CA CYS A 385 -0.17 -15.42 15.46
C CYS A 385 1.17 -16.13 15.23
N ARG A 386 2.17 -15.84 16.06
CA ARG A 386 3.46 -16.53 16.07
C ARG A 386 3.38 -17.83 16.88
N HIS A 387 4.05 -18.89 16.47
CA HIS A 387 4.08 -20.13 17.24
C HIS A 387 4.78 -19.95 18.60
N VAL A 388 4.17 -20.47 19.68
CA VAL A 388 4.69 -20.40 21.04
C VAL A 388 4.50 -21.74 21.74
N GLU A 389 5.61 -22.43 22.00
CA GLU A 389 5.65 -23.66 22.78
C GLU A 389 5.31 -23.37 24.26
N GLY A 390 4.71 -24.35 24.94
CA GLY A 390 4.46 -24.30 26.40
C GLY A 390 3.39 -23.32 26.89
N SER A 391 2.78 -22.48 26.04
CA SER A 391 1.72 -21.55 26.49
C SER A 391 0.36 -22.25 26.60
N SER A 392 0.02 -22.73 27.81
CA SER A 392 -1.20 -23.49 28.10
C SER A 392 -2.51 -22.75 27.85
N ASN A 393 -2.51 -21.41 27.86
CA ASN A 393 -3.72 -20.58 27.82
C ASN A 393 -3.83 -19.65 26.59
N TYR A 394 -2.87 -19.68 25.66
CA TYR A 394 -2.82 -18.74 24.54
C TYR A 394 -4.07 -18.75 23.64
N ILE A 395 -4.64 -19.94 23.37
CA ILE A 395 -5.91 -20.08 22.64
C ILE A 395 -7.03 -19.34 23.37
N ALA A 396 -7.18 -19.53 24.69
CA ALA A 396 -8.23 -18.90 25.48
C ALA A 396 -8.06 -17.36 25.54
N ASP A 397 -6.83 -16.86 25.68
CA ASP A 397 -6.54 -15.43 25.64
C ASP A 397 -6.85 -14.81 24.26
N LEU A 398 -6.55 -15.52 23.15
CA LEU A 398 -6.86 -15.06 21.80
C LEU A 398 -8.36 -15.13 21.50
N SER A 399 -9.04 -16.21 21.88
CA SER A 399 -10.50 -16.31 21.84
C SER A 399 -11.15 -15.14 22.59
N LYS A 400 -10.71 -14.85 23.82
CA LYS A 400 -11.26 -13.77 24.63
C LYS A 400 -10.98 -12.39 24.04
N ALA A 401 -9.81 -12.18 23.44
CA ALA A 401 -9.49 -10.97 22.69
C ALA A 401 -10.42 -10.75 21.48
N ILE A 402 -10.71 -11.81 20.72
CA ILE A 402 -11.68 -11.78 19.61
C ILE A 402 -13.10 -11.52 20.16
N GLN A 403 -13.45 -12.12 21.28
CA GLN A 403 -14.74 -11.96 21.94
C GLN A 403 -15.02 -10.48 22.29
N GLU A 404 -14.12 -9.85 23.05
CA GLU A 404 -14.32 -8.46 23.47
C GLU A 404 -14.18 -7.46 22.30
N PHE A 405 -13.38 -7.78 21.26
CA PHE A 405 -13.35 -6.97 20.04
C PHE A 405 -14.65 -7.08 19.23
N THR A 406 -15.28 -8.25 19.14
CA THR A 406 -16.47 -8.48 18.29
C THR A 406 -17.79 -8.19 18.99
N LYS A 407 -17.85 -8.24 20.33
CA LYS A 407 -19.06 -8.01 21.13
C LYS A 407 -19.67 -6.62 20.90
N ALA A 408 -20.98 -6.57 20.68
CA ALA A 408 -21.78 -5.37 20.48
C ALA A 408 -23.18 -5.53 21.11
N PRO A 409 -23.87 -4.43 21.46
CA PRO A 409 -25.32 -4.46 21.73
C PRO A 409 -26.11 -4.98 20.52
N ILE A 410 -27.29 -5.54 20.76
CA ILE A 410 -28.13 -6.10 19.67
C ILE A 410 -28.52 -5.05 18.65
N ASP A 411 -28.83 -3.83 19.07
CA ASP A 411 -29.31 -2.75 18.17
C ASP A 411 -28.17 -1.98 17.46
N MET A 412 -26.91 -2.40 17.64
CA MET A 412 -25.72 -1.67 17.18
C MET A 412 -24.87 -2.47 16.18
N ASP A 413 -25.19 -2.36 14.87
CA ASP A 413 -24.36 -2.88 13.77
C ASP A 413 -23.09 -2.01 13.58
N ARG A 414 -22.10 -2.18 14.47
CA ARG A 414 -20.80 -1.49 14.40
C ARG A 414 -19.90 -2.10 13.33
N VAL A 415 -19.69 -1.39 12.23
CA VAL A 415 -18.77 -1.83 11.15
C VAL A 415 -17.37 -2.14 11.68
N ARG A 416 -17.03 -3.43 11.68
CA ARG A 416 -15.76 -3.97 12.20
C ARG A 416 -15.12 -4.94 11.21
N SER A 417 -13.79 -4.92 11.15
CA SER A 417 -12.97 -5.79 10.31
C SER A 417 -11.89 -6.49 11.14
N LEU A 418 -11.86 -7.81 11.09
CA LEU A 418 -10.86 -8.64 11.77
C LEU A 418 -10.01 -9.39 10.72
N SER A 419 -8.70 -9.39 10.90
CA SER A 419 -7.77 -10.21 10.14
C SER A 419 -6.89 -11.01 11.09
N ILE A 420 -6.82 -12.33 10.88
CA ILE A 420 -5.95 -13.25 11.61
C ILE A 420 -5.02 -13.90 10.59
N ASP A 421 -3.71 -13.78 10.79
CA ASP A 421 -2.71 -14.55 10.05
C ASP A 421 -1.98 -15.49 11.02
N SER A 422 -1.95 -16.77 10.69
CA SER A 422 -1.42 -17.86 11.52
C SER A 422 -0.63 -18.87 10.68
N LYS A 423 0.00 -18.42 9.58
CA LYS A 423 0.82 -19.28 8.70
C LYS A 423 1.94 -20.05 9.42
N GLU A 424 2.39 -19.57 10.57
CA GLU A 424 3.40 -20.23 11.43
C GLU A 424 2.83 -21.41 12.25
N TYR A 425 1.50 -21.59 12.31
CA TYR A 425 0.85 -22.62 13.12
C TYR A 425 0.42 -23.87 12.33
N CYS A 426 0.17 -24.96 13.06
CA CYS A 426 -0.45 -26.18 12.54
C CYS A 426 -1.96 -26.01 12.30
N GLU A 427 -2.52 -26.86 11.44
CA GLU A 427 -3.89 -26.77 10.93
C GLU A 427 -5.01 -26.80 11.98
N LYS A 428 -4.72 -27.30 13.19
CA LYS A 428 -5.68 -27.39 14.29
C LYS A 428 -5.85 -26.08 15.04
N PHE A 429 -4.86 -25.18 15.00
CA PHE A 429 -4.82 -23.94 15.78
C PHE A 429 -6.09 -23.08 15.63
N LEU A 430 -6.45 -22.78 14.38
CA LEU A 430 -7.63 -21.96 14.08
C LEU A 430 -8.95 -22.68 14.45
N SER A 431 -9.02 -24.00 14.28
CA SER A 431 -10.20 -24.79 14.65
C SER A 431 -10.43 -24.91 16.16
N SER A 432 -9.46 -24.49 16.99
CA SER A 432 -9.59 -24.42 18.46
C SER A 432 -10.02 -23.04 18.97
N LEU A 433 -10.22 -22.06 18.08
CA LEU A 433 -10.76 -20.75 18.45
C LEU A 433 -12.29 -20.81 18.50
N ASP A 434 -12.86 -20.44 19.64
CA ASP A 434 -14.31 -20.42 19.90
C ASP A 434 -14.66 -19.28 20.87
N LEU A 435 -15.92 -18.85 20.93
CA LEU A 435 -16.40 -17.72 21.74
C LEU A 435 -17.50 -18.17 22.72
N GLU A 436 -17.44 -17.68 23.96
CA GLU A 436 -18.48 -17.93 24.95
C GLU A 436 -19.86 -17.45 24.44
N PRO A 437 -20.98 -18.14 24.76
CA PRO A 437 -22.32 -17.68 24.38
C PRO A 437 -22.58 -16.23 24.78
N CYS A 438 -23.21 -15.46 23.89
CA CYS A 438 -23.53 -14.06 24.15
C CYS A 438 -24.65 -13.94 25.20
N SER A 439 -24.53 -12.96 26.10
CA SER A 439 -25.62 -12.57 27.00
C SER A 439 -26.78 -11.95 26.20
N GLU A 440 -28.01 -12.13 26.69
CA GLU A 440 -29.31 -11.75 26.06
C GLU A 440 -29.36 -10.39 25.35
N TYR A 441 -28.63 -9.38 25.84
CA TYR A 441 -28.60 -8.01 25.31
C TYR A 441 -27.42 -7.74 24.35
N SER A 442 -26.74 -8.78 23.87
CA SER A 442 -25.50 -8.65 23.08
C SER A 442 -25.36 -9.69 21.98
N LYS A 443 -24.55 -9.38 20.97
CA LYS A 443 -24.17 -10.26 19.85
C LYS A 443 -22.69 -10.08 19.51
N TYR A 444 -22.08 -11.05 18.84
CA TYR A 444 -20.81 -10.83 18.14
C TYR A 444 -21.11 -10.28 16.74
N HIS A 445 -20.41 -9.22 16.35
CA HIS A 445 -20.64 -8.53 15.08
C HIS A 445 -19.33 -8.19 14.36
N LEU A 446 -19.22 -8.64 13.11
CA LEU A 446 -18.15 -8.34 12.18
C LEU A 446 -18.73 -8.14 10.80
N SER A 447 -18.25 -7.13 10.07
CA SER A 447 -18.64 -6.89 8.67
C SER A 447 -17.62 -7.47 7.67
N SER A 448 -16.35 -7.58 8.08
CA SER A 448 -15.28 -8.19 7.29
C SER A 448 -14.43 -9.11 8.15
N LEU A 449 -14.17 -10.33 7.68
CA LEU A 449 -13.31 -11.31 8.35
C LEU A 449 -12.29 -11.89 7.35
N LYS A 450 -11.02 -11.91 7.74
CA LYS A 450 -9.94 -12.53 6.97
C LYS A 450 -9.17 -13.53 7.83
N ILE A 451 -9.03 -14.76 7.34
CA ILE A 451 -8.26 -15.81 8.00
C ILE A 451 -7.22 -16.37 7.03
N HIS A 452 -5.96 -16.24 7.44
CA HIS A 452 -4.78 -16.74 6.75
C HIS A 452 -4.02 -17.70 7.66
N GLY A 453 -3.40 -18.72 7.08
CA GLY A 453 -2.86 -19.87 7.80
C GLY A 453 -3.66 -21.12 7.51
N LYS A 454 -3.05 -22.28 7.76
CA LYS A 454 -3.60 -23.56 7.33
C LYS A 454 -4.88 -23.88 8.10
N LEU A 455 -5.96 -24.18 7.38
CA LEU A 455 -7.28 -24.43 7.95
C LEU A 455 -7.80 -25.80 7.47
N LEU A 456 -8.12 -26.69 8.42
CA LEU A 456 -8.77 -27.99 8.18
C LEU A 456 -10.30 -27.92 8.29
N ARG A 457 -10.80 -27.06 9.18
CA ARG A 457 -12.21 -26.79 9.46
C ARG A 457 -12.34 -25.34 9.88
N LEU A 458 -13.49 -24.69 9.59
CA LEU A 458 -13.74 -23.35 10.09
C LEU A 458 -13.75 -23.33 11.64
N PRO A 459 -13.29 -22.23 12.28
CA PRO A 459 -13.44 -22.04 13.72
C PRO A 459 -14.92 -22.07 14.12
N PRO A 460 -15.31 -22.78 15.20
CA PRO A 460 -16.71 -22.83 15.68
C PRO A 460 -17.40 -21.47 15.81
N PHE A 461 -16.67 -20.41 16.19
CA PHE A 461 -17.24 -19.07 16.35
C PHE A 461 -17.89 -18.47 15.09
N PHE A 462 -17.65 -19.03 13.89
CA PHE A 462 -18.25 -18.56 12.64
C PHE A 462 -19.78 -18.52 12.69
N THR A 463 -20.41 -19.52 13.34
CA THR A 463 -21.89 -19.56 13.49
C THR A 463 -22.42 -18.51 14.46
N SER A 464 -21.56 -17.97 15.32
CA SER A 464 -21.89 -16.96 16.33
C SER A 464 -21.73 -15.52 15.83
N LEU A 465 -21.24 -15.30 14.60
CA LEU A 465 -21.01 -13.98 14.01
C LEU A 465 -22.25 -13.44 13.27
N SER A 466 -22.74 -12.29 13.70
CA SER A 466 -23.73 -11.50 12.97
C SER A 466 -23.07 -10.49 12.02
N GLY A 467 -23.77 -10.16 10.92
CA GLY A 467 -23.44 -9.00 10.08
C GLY A 467 -22.34 -9.19 9.03
N LEU A 468 -21.81 -10.40 8.84
CA LEU A 468 -20.66 -10.63 7.96
C LEU A 468 -21.00 -10.43 6.47
N ILE A 469 -20.24 -9.56 5.80
CA ILE A 469 -20.46 -9.09 4.43
C ILE A 469 -19.29 -9.46 3.49
N ASP A 470 -18.04 -9.39 3.98
CA ASP A 470 -16.81 -9.77 3.29
C ASP A 470 -16.07 -10.87 4.06
N LEU A 471 -15.82 -12.02 3.42
CA LEU A 471 -15.06 -13.12 4.00
C LEU A 471 -13.90 -13.52 3.09
N CYS A 472 -12.71 -13.67 3.67
CA CYS A 472 -11.56 -14.27 3.03
C CYS A 472 -11.03 -15.42 3.90
N ILE A 473 -10.94 -16.65 3.38
CA ILE A 473 -10.33 -17.78 4.08
C ILE A 473 -9.24 -18.45 3.22
N THR A 474 -8.25 -19.03 3.89
CA THR A 474 -7.03 -19.58 3.25
C THR A 474 -6.78 -21.08 3.62
N PRO A 475 -7.75 -21.99 3.43
CA PRO A 475 -7.56 -23.41 3.77
C PRO A 475 -6.45 -24.07 2.94
N ALA A 476 -5.84 -25.13 3.46
CA ALA A 476 -4.82 -25.88 2.72
C ALA A 476 -5.45 -26.65 1.54
N THR A 477 -6.52 -27.38 1.84
CA THR A 477 -7.43 -27.98 0.85
C THR A 477 -8.82 -27.41 1.07
N LEU A 478 -9.44 -26.92 0.00
CA LEU A 478 -10.83 -26.48 0.01
C LEU A 478 -11.77 -27.67 -0.28
N THR A 479 -12.75 -27.90 0.60
CA THR A 479 -13.64 -29.07 0.59
C THR A 479 -15.11 -28.66 0.76
N GLN A 480 -16.05 -29.58 0.52
CA GLN A 480 -17.48 -29.30 0.68
C GLN A 480 -17.87 -28.88 2.11
N ASP A 481 -17.24 -29.43 3.16
CA ASP A 481 -17.48 -29.04 4.56
C ASP A 481 -17.26 -27.54 4.78
N HIS A 482 -16.24 -26.97 4.13
CA HIS A 482 -15.95 -25.54 4.20
C HIS A 482 -17.07 -24.70 3.59
N LEU A 483 -17.72 -25.16 2.51
CA LEU A 483 -18.87 -24.45 1.94
C LEU A 483 -20.12 -24.61 2.80
N SER A 484 -20.42 -25.84 3.26
CA SER A 484 -21.63 -26.15 4.05
C SER A 484 -21.73 -25.27 5.30
N ALA A 485 -20.60 -25.01 5.98
CA ALA A 485 -20.54 -24.12 7.14
C ALA A 485 -20.73 -22.63 6.81
N LEU A 486 -20.60 -22.20 5.54
CA LEU A 486 -20.81 -20.83 5.08
C LEU A 486 -22.24 -20.56 4.57
N ILE A 487 -23.04 -21.59 4.28
CA ILE A 487 -24.40 -21.44 3.73
C ILE A 487 -25.28 -20.56 4.64
N ASN A 488 -25.11 -20.66 5.95
CA ASN A 488 -25.88 -19.91 6.96
C ASN A 488 -25.52 -18.40 7.04
N LEU A 489 -24.51 -17.92 6.31
CA LEU A 489 -24.06 -16.53 6.35
C LEU A 489 -24.92 -15.64 5.43
N ASN A 490 -26.20 -15.51 5.76
CA ASN A 490 -27.24 -14.92 4.89
C ASN A 490 -27.04 -13.43 4.52
N ARG A 491 -26.06 -12.72 5.12
CA ARG A 491 -25.66 -11.35 4.75
C ARG A 491 -24.36 -11.27 3.93
N LEU A 492 -23.72 -12.40 3.62
CA LEU A 492 -22.44 -12.45 2.91
C LEU A 492 -22.61 -12.01 1.46
N LEU A 493 -21.96 -10.92 1.08
CA LEU A 493 -21.98 -10.38 -0.29
C LEU A 493 -20.72 -10.73 -1.07
N TYR A 494 -19.60 -10.94 -0.38
CA TYR A 494 -18.26 -11.09 -0.98
C TYR A 494 -17.51 -12.24 -0.32
N LEU A 495 -17.10 -13.23 -1.12
CA LEU A 495 -16.40 -14.42 -0.64
C LEU A 495 -15.13 -14.67 -1.46
N LYS A 496 -13.98 -14.73 -0.78
CA LYS A 496 -12.69 -15.12 -1.35
C LYS A 496 -12.15 -16.39 -0.68
N LEU A 497 -11.87 -17.40 -1.50
CA LEU A 497 -11.41 -18.72 -1.11
C LEU A 497 -10.03 -18.94 -1.75
N ILE A 498 -8.98 -19.02 -0.94
CA ILE A 498 -7.59 -19.21 -1.38
C ILE A 498 -7.12 -20.58 -0.90
N ALA A 499 -6.66 -21.46 -1.77
CA ALA A 499 -6.22 -22.80 -1.38
C ALA A 499 -5.02 -23.33 -2.18
N ASP A 500 -4.28 -24.26 -1.59
CA ASP A 500 -3.26 -25.01 -2.31
C ASP A 500 -3.90 -26.08 -3.21
N LYS A 501 -4.99 -26.70 -2.73
CA LYS A 501 -5.75 -27.76 -3.42
C LYS A 501 -7.26 -27.53 -3.37
N LEU A 502 -7.96 -28.14 -4.33
CA LEU A 502 -9.42 -28.25 -4.37
C LEU A 502 -9.82 -29.73 -4.36
N GLU A 503 -10.83 -30.09 -3.55
CA GLU A 503 -11.46 -31.42 -3.53
C GLU A 503 -12.98 -31.27 -3.67
N ASN A 504 -13.58 -32.05 -4.59
CA ASN A 504 -15.03 -32.24 -4.81
C ASN A 504 -15.94 -31.14 -4.23
N LEU A 505 -15.89 -29.96 -4.85
CA LEU A 505 -16.59 -28.76 -4.40
C LEU A 505 -17.78 -28.44 -5.32
N GLU A 506 -18.96 -28.31 -4.71
CA GLU A 506 -20.23 -28.16 -5.41
C GLU A 506 -21.11 -27.13 -4.68
N ILE A 507 -21.29 -25.95 -5.27
CA ILE A 507 -22.21 -24.93 -4.76
C ILE A 507 -23.62 -25.31 -5.20
N LYS A 508 -24.43 -25.77 -4.24
CA LYS A 508 -25.75 -26.37 -4.49
C LYS A 508 -26.87 -25.35 -4.74
N HIS A 509 -27.99 -25.82 -5.27
CA HIS A 509 -29.23 -25.07 -5.41
C HIS A 509 -29.55 -24.27 -4.12
N GLU A 510 -29.97 -23.02 -4.26
CA GLU A 510 -30.26 -22.08 -3.16
C GLU A 510 -29.11 -21.76 -2.18
N ALA A 511 -27.89 -22.27 -2.39
CA ALA A 511 -26.75 -21.89 -1.57
C ALA A 511 -26.31 -20.43 -1.81
N LEU A 512 -25.93 -19.75 -0.71
CA LEU A 512 -25.29 -18.43 -0.70
C LEU A 512 -26.09 -17.34 -1.46
N LEU A 513 -27.41 -17.28 -1.22
CA LEU A 513 -28.38 -16.43 -1.94
C LEU A 513 -27.97 -14.95 -2.08
N SER A 514 -27.37 -14.36 -1.04
CA SER A 514 -26.99 -12.94 -1.00
C SER A 514 -25.66 -12.64 -1.72
N LEU A 515 -24.91 -13.66 -2.15
CA LEU A 515 -23.54 -13.47 -2.64
C LEU A 515 -23.52 -12.76 -4.00
N ARG A 516 -22.79 -11.64 -4.05
CA ARG A 516 -22.62 -10.79 -5.23
C ARG A 516 -21.29 -11.00 -5.92
N ARG A 517 -20.23 -11.40 -5.21
CA ARG A 517 -18.90 -11.67 -5.77
C ARG A 517 -18.28 -12.92 -5.14
N LEU A 518 -17.77 -13.80 -6.00
CA LEU A 518 -17.10 -15.04 -5.60
C LEU A 518 -15.72 -15.11 -6.26
N CYS A 519 -14.68 -15.32 -5.46
CA CYS A 519 -13.30 -15.39 -5.91
C CYS A 519 -12.64 -16.68 -5.41
N PHE A 520 -12.36 -17.61 -6.31
CA PHE A 520 -11.50 -18.76 -6.06
C PHE A 520 -10.07 -18.47 -6.52
N VAL A 521 -9.10 -18.84 -5.70
CA VAL A 521 -7.66 -18.84 -6.02
C VAL A 521 -7.10 -20.20 -5.63
N VAL A 522 -6.79 -21.06 -6.60
CA VAL A 522 -6.33 -22.44 -6.33
C VAL A 522 -5.03 -22.73 -7.08
N LYS A 523 -3.96 -23.05 -6.33
CA LYS A 523 -2.64 -23.34 -6.91
C LYS A 523 -2.62 -24.63 -7.72
N SER A 524 -3.27 -25.68 -7.24
CA SER A 524 -3.30 -27.01 -7.88
C SER A 524 -4.73 -27.56 -7.98
N VAL A 525 -5.20 -27.71 -9.22
CA VAL A 525 -6.51 -28.30 -9.55
C VAL A 525 -6.30 -29.79 -9.85
N ALA A 526 -6.15 -30.57 -8.79
CA ALA A 526 -5.87 -32.01 -8.89
C ALA A 526 -7.14 -32.81 -9.25
N LEU A 527 -7.48 -32.83 -10.55
CA LEU A 527 -8.64 -33.50 -11.17
C LEU A 527 -10.04 -32.97 -10.77
N ALA A 528 -10.23 -32.52 -9.53
CA ALA A 528 -11.49 -31.93 -9.07
C ALA A 528 -11.66 -30.49 -9.58
N GLN A 529 -12.71 -30.25 -10.36
CA GLN A 529 -13.12 -28.93 -10.84
C GLN A 529 -14.25 -28.35 -9.97
N PRO A 530 -14.34 -27.02 -9.77
CA PRO A 530 -15.39 -26.40 -8.97
C PRO A 530 -16.73 -26.39 -9.73
N LYS A 531 -17.79 -26.93 -9.13
CA LYS A 531 -19.13 -26.96 -9.71
C LYS A 531 -20.06 -25.94 -9.06
N ILE A 532 -21.03 -25.46 -9.85
CA ILE A 532 -22.11 -24.56 -9.42
C ILE A 532 -23.41 -25.11 -10.03
N GLU A 533 -24.33 -25.58 -9.19
CA GLU A 533 -25.63 -26.10 -9.63
C GLU A 533 -26.53 -24.98 -10.17
N GLN A 534 -27.49 -25.35 -11.03
CA GLN A 534 -28.57 -24.43 -11.41
C GLN A 534 -29.33 -23.98 -10.15
N GLY A 535 -29.62 -22.68 -10.04
CA GLY A 535 -30.31 -22.10 -8.87
C GLY A 535 -29.38 -21.71 -7.70
N ALA A 536 -28.09 -22.05 -7.76
CA ALA A 536 -27.08 -21.47 -6.87
C ALA A 536 -26.79 -19.99 -7.22
N LEU A 537 -26.31 -19.22 -6.24
CA LEU A 537 -25.74 -17.87 -6.44
C LEU A 537 -26.60 -16.88 -7.28
N PRO A 538 -27.92 -16.74 -7.03
CA PRO A 538 -28.83 -15.99 -7.91
C PRO A 538 -28.47 -14.48 -8.06
N ASN A 539 -27.79 -13.89 -7.07
CA ASN A 539 -27.40 -12.47 -7.06
C ASN A 539 -25.95 -12.21 -7.50
N LEU A 540 -25.26 -13.22 -8.05
CA LEU A 540 -23.86 -13.09 -8.44
C LEU A 540 -23.67 -12.11 -9.61
N VAL A 541 -22.81 -11.11 -9.40
CA VAL A 541 -22.42 -10.09 -10.38
C VAL A 541 -21.04 -10.39 -10.97
N SER A 542 -20.17 -11.05 -10.20
CA SER A 542 -18.76 -11.30 -10.55
C SER A 542 -18.31 -12.68 -10.08
N LEU A 543 -17.68 -13.43 -10.99
CA LEU A 543 -17.09 -14.74 -10.73
C LEU A 543 -15.61 -14.72 -11.11
N GLN A 544 -14.71 -15.01 -10.16
CA GLN A 544 -13.28 -15.08 -10.41
C GLN A 544 -12.77 -16.51 -10.13
N LEU A 545 -12.13 -17.11 -11.13
CA LEU A 545 -11.61 -18.48 -11.13
C LEU A 545 -10.11 -18.44 -11.44
N LEU A 546 -9.32 -18.03 -10.44
CA LEU A 546 -7.86 -17.89 -10.54
C LEU A 546 -7.21 -19.26 -10.27
N CYS A 547 -7.37 -20.16 -11.23
CA CYS A 547 -7.01 -21.57 -11.14
C CYS A 547 -6.31 -21.99 -12.44
N GLN A 548 -4.99 -22.23 -12.43
CA GLN A 548 -4.24 -22.54 -13.66
C GLN A 548 -4.68 -23.85 -14.34
N GLY A 549 -5.14 -24.82 -13.56
CA GLY A 549 -5.68 -26.10 -14.05
C GLY A 549 -7.17 -26.07 -14.43
N LEU A 550 -7.76 -24.91 -14.75
CA LEU A 550 -9.15 -24.81 -15.19
C LEU A 550 -9.30 -25.36 -16.62
N VAL A 551 -10.15 -26.37 -16.80
CA VAL A 551 -10.38 -27.04 -18.10
C VAL A 551 -11.79 -26.72 -18.60
N GLY A 552 -11.86 -25.97 -19.69
CA GLY A 552 -13.12 -25.47 -20.25
C GLY A 552 -13.97 -24.73 -19.21
N LEU A 553 -15.28 -24.95 -19.26
CA LEU A 553 -16.24 -24.32 -18.33
C LEU A 553 -16.32 -25.01 -16.95
N SER A 554 -15.58 -26.10 -16.68
CA SER A 554 -15.61 -26.82 -15.39
C SER A 554 -16.99 -27.33 -14.93
N GLY A 555 -17.99 -27.37 -15.83
CA GLY A 555 -19.39 -27.67 -15.49
C GLY A 555 -20.19 -26.47 -14.97
N ILE A 556 -19.63 -25.26 -15.01
CA ILE A 556 -20.28 -24.02 -14.56
C ILE A 556 -21.14 -23.44 -15.69
N GLU A 557 -22.45 -23.68 -15.62
CA GLU A 557 -23.44 -23.18 -16.58
C GLU A 557 -23.82 -21.71 -16.32
N ILE A 558 -22.91 -20.77 -16.62
CA ILE A 558 -23.11 -19.34 -16.34
C ILE A 558 -24.41 -18.75 -16.91
N ARG A 559 -25.03 -19.38 -17.92
CA ARG A 559 -26.33 -18.96 -18.50
C ARG A 559 -27.45 -18.77 -17.45
N HIS A 560 -27.35 -19.43 -16.29
CA HIS A 560 -28.33 -19.33 -15.21
C HIS A 560 -28.05 -18.19 -14.21
N LEU A 561 -26.84 -17.60 -14.24
CA LEU A 561 -26.41 -16.53 -13.32
C LEU A 561 -26.91 -15.16 -13.82
N LYS A 562 -28.24 -14.95 -13.76
CA LYS A 562 -28.96 -13.82 -14.37
C LYS A 562 -28.42 -12.40 -14.05
N ASN A 563 -27.65 -12.24 -12.98
CA ASN A 563 -27.06 -10.97 -12.55
C ASN A 563 -25.59 -10.76 -12.97
N LEU A 564 -24.96 -11.76 -13.61
CA LEU A 564 -23.53 -11.78 -13.92
C LEU A 564 -23.16 -10.69 -14.94
N LYS A 565 -22.08 -9.96 -14.66
CA LYS A 565 -21.55 -8.85 -15.49
C LYS A 565 -20.07 -9.03 -15.87
N GLU A 566 -19.32 -9.83 -15.12
CA GLU A 566 -17.90 -10.07 -15.35
C GLU A 566 -17.50 -11.48 -14.90
N VAL A 567 -16.55 -12.08 -15.62
CA VAL A 567 -15.86 -13.31 -15.25
C VAL A 567 -14.37 -13.08 -15.38
N THR A 568 -13.60 -13.38 -14.33
CA THR A 568 -12.13 -13.37 -14.38
C THR A 568 -11.59 -14.78 -14.34
N ILE A 569 -10.69 -15.14 -15.26
CA ILE A 569 -9.97 -16.42 -15.27
C ILE A 569 -8.46 -16.18 -15.20
N ASP A 570 -7.70 -17.17 -14.73
CA ASP A 570 -6.23 -17.10 -14.68
C ASP A 570 -5.64 -16.97 -16.09
N SER A 571 -4.61 -16.12 -16.27
CA SER A 571 -3.95 -15.96 -17.57
C SER A 571 -3.23 -17.23 -18.06
N GLY A 572 -2.94 -18.17 -17.16
CA GLY A 572 -2.26 -19.43 -17.45
C GLY A 572 -3.16 -20.57 -17.93
N VAL A 573 -4.47 -20.37 -18.07
CA VAL A 573 -5.37 -21.40 -18.63
C VAL A 573 -5.11 -21.64 -20.12
N THR A 574 -5.55 -22.78 -20.64
CA THR A 574 -5.39 -23.10 -22.07
C THR A 574 -6.15 -22.12 -22.97
N ALA A 575 -5.67 -21.92 -24.20
CA ALA A 575 -6.36 -21.12 -25.21
C ALA A 575 -7.79 -21.64 -25.49
N GLN A 576 -8.01 -22.96 -25.41
CA GLN A 576 -9.35 -23.56 -25.52
C GLN A 576 -10.23 -23.16 -24.33
N THR A 577 -9.75 -23.33 -23.09
CA THR A 577 -10.46 -22.87 -21.88
C THR A 577 -10.88 -21.41 -22.03
N ARG A 578 -9.97 -20.54 -22.48
CA ARG A 578 -10.26 -19.12 -22.72
C ARG A 578 -11.37 -18.93 -23.76
N GLN A 579 -11.29 -19.61 -24.91
CA GLN A 579 -12.32 -19.53 -25.96
C GLN A 579 -13.68 -20.04 -25.49
N ASP A 580 -13.72 -21.11 -24.69
CA ASP A 580 -14.95 -21.65 -24.12
C ASP A 580 -15.64 -20.62 -23.22
N TRP A 581 -14.88 -19.95 -22.34
CA TRP A 581 -15.39 -18.87 -21.48
C TRP A 581 -15.82 -17.63 -22.28
N GLU A 582 -15.05 -17.21 -23.29
CA GLU A 582 -15.45 -16.13 -24.19
C GLU A 582 -16.74 -16.47 -24.98
N GLN A 583 -16.93 -17.73 -25.40
CA GLN A 583 -18.13 -18.15 -26.11
C GLN A 583 -19.35 -18.31 -25.19
N ALA A 584 -19.16 -18.83 -23.98
CA ALA A 584 -20.20 -18.88 -22.96
C ALA A 584 -20.68 -17.46 -22.59
N ALA A 585 -19.75 -16.50 -22.47
CA ALA A 585 -20.07 -15.09 -22.27
C ALA A 585 -20.79 -14.46 -23.48
N LYS A 586 -20.36 -14.75 -24.72
CA LYS A 586 -21.07 -14.31 -25.95
C LYS A 586 -22.50 -14.86 -26.05
N ASN A 587 -22.77 -16.02 -25.44
CA ASN A 587 -24.09 -16.66 -25.42
C ASN A 587 -24.95 -16.29 -24.19
N HIS A 588 -24.38 -15.59 -23.20
CA HIS A 588 -25.09 -15.17 -21.97
C HIS A 588 -25.95 -13.92 -22.22
N PRO A 589 -27.17 -13.80 -21.67
CA PRO A 589 -28.05 -12.65 -21.89
C PRO A 589 -27.40 -11.29 -21.61
N ASN A 590 -26.66 -11.17 -20.51
CA ASN A 590 -25.98 -9.92 -20.12
C ASN A 590 -24.62 -9.68 -20.81
N ARG A 591 -24.12 -10.63 -21.64
CA ARG A 591 -22.79 -10.58 -22.28
C ARG A 591 -21.64 -10.15 -21.33
N PRO A 592 -21.38 -10.91 -20.24
CA PRO A 592 -20.45 -10.50 -19.20
C PRO A 592 -19.02 -10.37 -19.75
N ARG A 593 -18.25 -9.41 -19.22
CA ARG A 593 -16.86 -9.20 -19.63
C ARG A 593 -15.99 -10.36 -19.15
N VAL A 594 -15.33 -11.07 -20.07
CA VAL A 594 -14.27 -12.01 -19.72
C VAL A 594 -12.96 -11.24 -19.55
N LEU A 595 -12.30 -11.45 -18.42
CA LEU A 595 -11.04 -10.81 -18.03
C LEU A 595 -10.00 -11.90 -17.76
N LEU A 596 -8.76 -11.67 -18.19
CA LEU A 596 -7.61 -12.49 -17.79
C LEU A 596 -6.86 -11.77 -16.67
N LEU A 597 -6.46 -12.49 -15.63
CA LEU A 597 -5.57 -11.94 -14.59
C LEU A 597 -4.23 -12.67 -14.62
N GLY A 598 -3.15 -11.91 -14.74
CA GLY A 598 -1.78 -12.41 -14.61
C GLY A 598 -1.50 -12.96 -13.20
N LYS A 599 -0.30 -13.52 -12.99
CA LYS A 599 0.18 -13.91 -11.65
C LYS A 599 0.22 -12.71 -10.69
N VAL A 600 -0.89 -12.50 -9.98
CA VAL A 600 -0.90 -12.00 -8.61
C VAL A 600 -0.42 -13.15 -7.74
N ASP A 601 0.65 -12.96 -6.98
CA ASP A 601 1.11 -14.02 -6.07
C ASP A 601 -0.02 -14.35 -5.07
N PRO A 602 -0.27 -15.64 -4.73
CA PRO A 602 -1.34 -16.01 -3.79
C PRO A 602 -1.09 -15.54 -2.35
N VAL A 603 0.01 -14.81 -2.11
CA VAL A 603 0.25 -13.98 -0.92
C VAL A 603 0.68 -12.57 -1.34
N GLU A 604 -0.06 -11.93 -2.26
CA GLU A 604 -0.02 -10.47 -2.39
C GLU A 604 -0.61 -9.85 -1.11
N SER A 605 0.32 -9.53 -0.21
CA SER A 605 0.07 -9.19 1.17
C SER A 605 -0.42 -7.73 1.35
N GLU A 606 -0.81 -7.39 2.57
CA GLU A 606 -0.98 -5.97 2.97
C GLU A 606 0.38 -5.32 3.32
N GLU A 607 1.50 -5.93 2.91
CA GLU A 607 2.89 -5.46 3.10
C GLU A 607 3.28 -4.50 1.94
N PRO A 608 4.55 -4.07 1.84
CA PRO A 608 5.10 -3.39 0.68
C PRO A 608 4.62 -3.80 -0.70
N GLY A 609 4.43 -2.79 -1.55
CA GLY A 609 4.61 -2.96 -2.98
C GLY A 609 6.10 -2.85 -3.27
N ARG A 610 6.71 -3.86 -3.90
CA ARG A 610 8.06 -3.69 -4.46
C ARG A 610 8.01 -2.60 -5.54
N PRO A 611 8.95 -1.65 -5.60
CA PRO A 611 9.04 -0.74 -6.73
C PRO A 611 9.23 -1.54 -8.02
N CYS A 612 8.61 -1.09 -9.11
CA CYS A 612 8.82 -1.72 -10.42
C CYS A 612 10.29 -1.56 -10.81
N ALA A 613 10.96 -2.70 -11.05
CA ALA A 613 12.36 -2.71 -11.46
C ALA A 613 12.52 -2.12 -12.87
N ILE A 614 12.76 -0.81 -12.94
CA ILE A 614 13.20 -0.14 -14.18
C ILE A 614 14.49 -0.82 -14.63
N ARG A 615 14.48 -1.40 -15.84
CA ARG A 615 15.66 -2.03 -16.44
C ARG A 615 16.72 -0.98 -16.76
N GLY A 616 17.61 -0.71 -15.80
CA GLY A 616 18.85 0.01 -16.07
C GLY A 616 19.65 -0.71 -17.14
N ARG A 617 19.88 -0.07 -18.30
CA ARG A 617 20.85 -0.56 -19.29
C ARG A 617 22.26 -0.56 -18.66
N GLY A 618 23.10 -1.48 -19.11
CA GLY A 618 24.36 -1.81 -18.44
C GLY A 618 25.37 -0.66 -18.35
N LYS A 619 26.22 -0.69 -17.33
CA LYS A 619 27.44 0.12 -17.27
C LYS A 619 28.41 -0.36 -18.35
N SER A 620 28.88 0.54 -19.18
CA SER A 620 30.01 0.29 -20.07
C SER A 620 31.32 0.19 -19.27
N SER A 621 32.10 -0.85 -19.53
CA SER A 621 33.49 -0.96 -19.08
C SER A 621 34.38 -1.09 -20.30
N ILE A 622 35.08 -0.01 -20.65
CA ILE A 622 36.23 -0.06 -21.56
C ILE A 622 37.35 -0.80 -20.81
N GLY A 623 38.08 -1.69 -21.48
CA GLY A 623 39.10 -2.52 -20.85
C GLY A 623 40.36 -2.68 -21.70
N GLN A 624 41.32 -3.43 -21.15
CA GLN A 624 42.49 -4.05 -21.78
C GLN A 624 42.75 -5.35 -20.99
N GLU A 625 42.91 -6.52 -21.63
CA GLU A 625 44.20 -7.12 -22.07
C GLU A 625 45.19 -7.28 -20.89
N SER A 626 45.67 -8.46 -20.50
CA SER A 626 45.57 -9.87 -21.01
C SER A 626 45.52 -10.85 -19.80
N SER A 627 45.76 -12.18 -19.79
CA SER A 627 46.42 -13.17 -20.69
C SER A 627 45.86 -14.60 -20.46
N GLU A 628 46.57 -15.64 -20.94
CA GLU A 628 46.43 -17.05 -20.49
C GLU A 628 46.85 -17.22 -18.99
N ASP A 629 46.58 -18.29 -18.23
CA ASP A 629 45.93 -19.61 -18.45
C ASP A 629 45.23 -20.04 -17.10
N GLY A 630 44.85 -21.29 -16.73
CA GLY A 630 44.91 -22.63 -17.34
C GLY A 630 44.68 -23.77 -16.32
N SER A 631 43.69 -24.66 -16.55
CA SER A 631 43.28 -25.81 -15.67
C SER A 631 42.81 -25.42 -14.23
N ASP A 632 41.90 -26.06 -13.47
CA ASP A 632 41.13 -27.33 -13.43
C ASP A 632 41.47 -28.21 -12.19
N SER A 633 40.57 -29.13 -11.81
CA SER A 633 40.67 -30.19 -10.78
C SER A 633 40.42 -29.82 -9.29
N SER A 634 39.13 -29.58 -9.00
CA SER A 634 38.36 -30.20 -7.90
C SER A 634 39.03 -31.29 -7.01
N LEU A 635 38.78 -31.25 -5.67
CA LEU A 635 38.31 -32.35 -4.77
C LEU A 635 38.94 -32.46 -3.35
N LYS A 636 38.08 -32.19 -2.34
CA LYS A 636 37.81 -33.01 -1.12
C LYS A 636 38.82 -33.18 0.04
N ARG A 637 38.20 -33.32 1.23
CA ARG A 637 38.66 -33.81 2.55
C ARG A 637 39.64 -32.87 3.28
N MET A 638 39.42 -32.43 4.52
CA MET A 638 38.80 -32.96 5.77
C MET A 638 39.83 -33.41 6.81
N ARG A 639 39.93 -32.57 7.85
CA ARG A 639 39.99 -32.90 9.29
C ARG A 639 41.30 -33.40 9.94
N LEU A 640 41.65 -32.63 10.98
CA LEU A 640 42.12 -33.06 12.31
C LEU A 640 43.51 -33.69 12.43
N ALA A 641 44.45 -32.91 12.99
CA ALA A 641 44.93 -33.16 14.35
C ALA A 641 45.52 -31.89 14.98
N GLU A 642 45.02 -31.53 16.16
CA GLU A 642 45.78 -30.80 17.20
C GLU A 642 46.35 -31.88 18.16
N PRO A 643 47.43 -31.65 18.95
CA PRO A 643 47.26 -30.85 20.19
C PRO A 643 48.52 -30.15 20.76
N SER A 644 48.30 -29.32 21.79
CA SER A 644 49.18 -29.07 22.96
C SER A 644 50.58 -28.40 22.77
N SER A 645 51.12 -27.61 23.70
CA SER A 645 50.57 -26.90 24.89
C SER A 645 51.65 -25.98 25.50
N SER A 646 51.25 -24.93 26.25
CA SER A 646 52.02 -24.22 27.31
C SER A 646 53.34 -23.49 26.91
N SER A 647 53.79 -22.39 27.56
CA SER A 647 53.15 -21.45 28.50
C SER A 647 54.05 -20.22 28.81
N GLN A 648 53.41 -19.07 29.10
CA GLN A 648 53.80 -18.05 30.10
C GLN A 648 54.97 -17.03 29.89
N LEU A 649 54.77 -15.87 30.56
CA LEU A 649 55.73 -14.88 31.12
C LEU A 649 56.45 -13.81 30.25
N GLN A 650 55.77 -12.66 30.08
CA GLN A 650 56.06 -11.35 30.75
C GLN A 650 57.42 -10.58 30.62
N VAL A 651 57.25 -9.29 30.23
CA VAL A 651 57.68 -8.04 30.94
C VAL A 651 59.01 -7.29 30.58
N THR A 652 58.89 -5.95 30.56
CA THR A 652 59.91 -4.85 30.45
C THR A 652 60.76 -4.72 29.17
N GLY A 653 61.16 -3.52 28.72
CA GLY A 653 60.71 -2.16 29.10
C GLY A 653 61.74 -1.02 28.88
N HIS A 654 61.28 0.17 28.47
CA HIS A 654 62.00 1.47 28.47
C HIS A 654 63.23 1.63 27.51
N GLN A 655 63.74 2.82 27.14
CA GLN A 655 63.33 4.22 27.45
C GLN A 655 63.66 5.26 26.34
N HIS A 656 63.07 6.46 26.49
CA HIS A 656 63.35 7.76 25.82
C HIS A 656 64.60 8.46 26.41
N PRO A 657 65.17 9.56 25.82
CA PRO A 657 64.65 10.96 25.82
C PRO A 657 64.80 11.62 24.41
N VAL A 658 64.98 12.94 24.10
CA VAL A 658 65.08 14.28 24.78
C VAL A 658 64.84 15.36 23.68
N VAL A 659 64.57 16.67 23.88
CA VAL A 659 63.56 17.46 24.63
C VAL A 659 63.55 18.93 24.07
N VAL A 660 62.58 19.78 24.48
CA VAL A 660 62.41 21.27 24.37
C VAL A 660 61.13 21.60 23.56
N ALA A 661 59.97 21.98 24.15
CA ALA A 661 59.59 23.18 24.93
C ALA A 661 59.42 24.46 24.06
N ALA A 662 58.60 25.48 24.34
CA ALA A 662 57.69 25.84 25.45
C ALA A 662 56.58 26.81 24.89
N THR A 663 55.59 27.42 25.58
CA THR A 663 55.11 27.50 26.99
C THR A 663 53.63 28.02 27.02
N GLU A 664 52.85 27.72 28.07
CA GLU A 664 51.83 28.59 28.77
C GLU A 664 50.68 29.33 28.01
N ALA A 665 49.57 29.77 28.63
CA ALA A 665 48.98 29.62 29.99
C ALA A 665 47.43 29.62 29.93
N ALA A 666 46.75 29.44 31.07
CA ALA A 666 45.30 29.29 31.21
C ALA A 666 44.53 30.58 31.60
N SER A 667 43.19 30.56 31.49
CA SER A 667 42.26 31.04 32.55
C SER A 667 40.76 30.79 32.23
N GLN A 668 40.00 30.33 33.22
CA GLN A 668 38.57 30.66 33.39
C GLN A 668 38.46 31.76 34.47
N PRO A 669 37.35 32.53 34.51
CA PRO A 669 36.44 32.33 35.65
C PRO A 669 34.94 32.36 35.24
N SER A 670 34.05 32.67 36.19
CA SER A 670 32.64 32.22 36.20
C SER A 670 31.58 33.30 36.47
N MET A 671 30.31 32.91 36.22
CA MET A 671 29.08 33.35 36.91
C MET A 671 28.38 34.68 36.55
N ALA A 672 27.10 34.70 36.97
CA ALA A 672 26.21 35.83 37.24
C ALA A 672 25.33 36.39 36.08
N ASN A 673 24.09 35.88 36.07
CA ASN A 673 22.80 36.57 35.92
C ASN A 673 22.75 37.99 35.32
N LEU A 674 21.88 38.14 34.31
CA LEU A 674 20.69 38.99 34.40
C LEU A 674 19.53 38.40 33.58
#